data_AF-A0A918K0R4-F1
#
_entry.id   AF-A0A918K0R4-F1
#
_cell.length_a   1.000
_cell.length_b   1.000
_cell.length_c   1.000
_cell.angle_alpha   90.00
_cell.angle_beta   90.00
_cell.angle_gamma   90.00
#
_symmetry.space_group_name_H-M   'P 1'
#
loop_
_entity.id
_entity.type
_entity.pdbx_description
1 polymer ?
#
loop_
_entity_poly.entity_id
_entity_poly.type
_entity_poly.pdbx_seq_one_letter_code
_entity_poly.pdbx_strand_id
1 'polypeptide(L)'
;MSIREAGDREGAGRPRRSPGPLLLGVRHHGPGSARAVRAALAAARPRVVLVEGPPEADALIALAADEDMRPPVALLAHVVDEPGRSAFWPLAEFSPEWVAIRWALEHGVPARFIDLPAVHTLAWGREDDICEGAHEGDRADEGHGGDGQDGGGGASGADAEDPEAGTGGAHAPDSEGCGGGGAGGVDDGPGAPRPVPAEAVRIDPLAVLAETAGYDDPERWWEDVVEHRGAGGGDAFAPFEVLGEAMEALRTAYGVGGHDRDLVREAYMRLQIRAAQREFGDDTAVVCGAWHVPALRQRPTVAADRALLKGLPRAKADMTWVPWTHRRLSRTSGYGAGIDSPGWYGHLFHAEDRPIERWMTKVARLLRDEDRLVSSAHVIESVRLAETLAAMRGRPLPGLTETTDAVRAVMCEGSDVPLALVHDRLVVGDVLGEVPVSAPAVPLQRDVTRLQRRLRLKPEAQDRELELDLRKETDAGRSRLLHRLRLLGIGWGEPTASRGSTGTFRETWRLRWEPELAVRVAEAGVWGTTVVAAATAKAEADAIGARSLADVTALAEHCLLAELPDALPVVMRVLADRAALDADVGHLAQALPALVRSLRYGDVRGTDTQALAEVAAGLAERVFVGLPPACAALDADAAEEMRGNVDAVHTAVGLLGEGEERDPVGGGERHGPTDAGGGPGSVARSGIRGRWQGVLGTLSLRDTVPGVIRGRAVRLLLDEGALAHGEAARLMGLVLSPGTAPGDAAAWIEGFVGGGSGGGMLLVHDERLLGLVDAWLTAVPGDAFTDVLPLLRRTFSAYEPGVRRTLGELVRRGPGVRGGAPGAATGTAAGFDPGLDVARADAVLPVLRLLLGLDGDDPLDAATGTGTATAGAGTATGTTTGIGADAQAEDDDLVGVAR
;
A
#
# COMPACT_ATOMS: atom_id res chain seq x y z
N MET A 1 -45.28 48.93 47.83
CA MET A 1 -43.94 49.53 47.97
C MET A 1 -43.09 49.03 46.80
N SER A 2 -43.44 49.51 45.61
CA SER A 2 -42.58 50.26 44.68
C SER A 2 -41.39 49.47 44.14
N ILE A 3 -41.70 48.77 43.05
CA ILE A 3 -40.82 48.55 41.89
C ILE A 3 -40.16 49.90 41.54
N ARG A 4 -38.85 49.91 41.37
CA ARG A 4 -38.13 50.99 40.67
C ARG A 4 -37.36 50.36 39.52
N GLU A 5 -37.81 50.75 38.34
CA GLU A 5 -37.19 50.56 37.03
C GLU A 5 -35.73 51.01 37.07
N ALA A 6 -34.83 50.10 36.71
CA ALA A 6 -33.49 50.45 36.23
C ALA A 6 -33.56 50.32 34.71
N GLY A 7 -33.68 51.46 34.06
CA GLY A 7 -34.04 51.61 32.66
C GLY A 7 -33.00 51.12 31.66
N ASP A 8 -33.52 50.97 30.45
CA ASP A 8 -32.84 50.82 29.19
C ASP A 8 -31.53 51.61 29.12
N ARG A 9 -30.44 50.86 28.98
CA ARG A 9 -29.25 51.31 28.24
C ARG A 9 -29.20 50.55 26.92
N GLU A 10 -30.28 50.61 26.15
CA GLU A 10 -30.22 50.45 24.70
C GLU A 10 -29.67 51.76 24.12
N GLY A 11 -28.44 51.75 23.63
CA GLY A 11 -27.85 52.97 23.07
C GLY A 11 -26.34 52.96 22.80
N ALA A 12 -25.68 51.81 22.74
CA ALA A 12 -24.38 51.70 22.09
C ALA A 12 -24.64 51.15 20.68
N GLY A 13 -24.46 52.01 19.67
CA GLY A 13 -24.89 51.75 18.29
C GLY A 13 -24.41 50.40 17.75
N ARG A 14 -25.37 49.54 17.40
CA ARG A 14 -25.15 48.38 16.52
C ARG A 14 -24.52 48.96 15.23
N PRO A 15 -23.32 48.54 14.80
CA PRO A 15 -22.73 49.04 13.56
C PRO A 15 -23.76 48.87 12.44
N ARG A 16 -24.02 49.95 11.68
CA ARG A 16 -25.04 49.97 10.62
C ARG A 16 -24.64 48.96 9.55
N ARG A 17 -25.27 47.79 9.60
CA ARG A 17 -25.15 46.74 8.59
C ARG A 17 -25.89 47.15 7.32
N SER A 18 -25.34 46.75 6.18
CA SER A 18 -26.06 46.74 4.91
C SER A 18 -27.32 45.87 5.04
N PRO A 19 -28.48 46.29 4.50
CA PRO A 19 -29.72 45.52 4.59
C PRO A 19 -29.61 44.20 3.80
N GLY A 20 -29.66 43.06 4.50
CA GLY A 20 -29.58 41.73 3.91
C GLY A 20 -28.98 40.69 4.88
N PRO A 21 -28.87 39.41 4.45
CA PRO A 21 -28.25 38.37 5.25
C PRO A 21 -26.76 38.66 5.45
N LEU A 22 -26.22 38.30 6.62
CA LEU A 22 -24.79 38.33 6.88
C LEU A 22 -24.13 37.16 6.16
N LEU A 23 -23.33 37.44 5.13
CA LEU A 23 -22.58 36.43 4.40
C LEU A 23 -21.16 36.34 4.95
N LEU A 24 -20.82 35.19 5.53
CA LEU A 24 -19.51 34.86 6.06
C LEU A 24 -18.82 33.89 5.10
N GLY A 25 -18.12 34.45 4.11
CA GLY A 25 -17.31 33.67 3.16
C GLY A 25 -16.06 33.11 3.83
N VAL A 26 -15.83 31.80 3.72
CA VAL A 26 -14.72 31.11 4.39
C VAL A 26 -13.97 30.16 3.47
N ARG A 27 -12.83 29.68 3.96
CA ARG A 27 -12.20 28.42 3.54
C ARG A 27 -12.61 27.35 4.56
N HIS A 28 -13.05 26.17 4.10
CA HIS A 28 -13.67 25.11 4.92
C HIS A 28 -12.80 24.57 6.09
N HIS A 29 -11.48 24.82 6.06
CA HIS A 29 -10.54 24.34 7.06
C HIS A 29 -9.46 25.40 7.31
N GLY A 30 -9.70 26.27 8.29
CA GLY A 30 -8.81 27.40 8.60
C GLY A 30 -9.03 27.93 10.02
N PRO A 31 -8.04 27.82 10.93
CA PRO A 31 -8.23 28.15 12.36
C PRO A 31 -8.59 29.61 12.62
N GLY A 32 -7.94 30.55 11.93
CA GLY A 32 -8.22 31.97 11.89
C GLY A 32 -9.59 32.28 11.29
N SER A 33 -9.96 31.60 10.20
CA SER A 33 -11.32 31.70 9.64
C SER A 33 -12.39 31.26 10.63
N ALA A 34 -12.15 30.16 11.35
CA ALA A 34 -13.06 29.63 12.35
C ALA A 34 -13.20 30.58 13.56
N ARG A 35 -12.08 31.17 14.02
CA ARG A 35 -12.09 32.23 15.04
C ARG A 35 -12.86 33.47 14.56
N ALA A 36 -12.65 33.91 13.33
CA ALA A 36 -13.34 35.06 12.74
C ALA A 36 -14.85 34.82 12.65
N VAL A 37 -15.29 33.62 12.23
CA VAL A 37 -16.72 33.26 12.19
C VAL A 37 -17.33 33.32 13.60
N ARG A 38 -16.65 32.73 14.60
CA ARG A 38 -17.13 32.80 15.99
C ARG A 38 -17.26 34.24 16.48
N ALA A 39 -16.27 35.09 16.19
CA ALA A 39 -16.30 36.51 16.55
C ALA A 39 -17.44 37.26 15.84
N ALA A 40 -17.63 37.03 14.54
CA ALA A 40 -18.69 37.65 13.75
C ALA A 40 -20.08 37.22 14.23
N LEU A 41 -20.30 35.94 14.54
CA LEU A 41 -21.56 35.44 15.10
C LEU A 41 -21.84 36.03 16.49
N ALA A 42 -20.82 36.11 17.36
CA ALA A 42 -20.95 36.71 18.68
C ALA A 42 -21.31 38.21 18.62
N ALA A 43 -20.76 38.94 17.65
CA ALA A 43 -21.06 40.36 17.41
C ALA A 43 -22.43 40.57 16.75
N ALA A 44 -22.80 39.70 15.80
CA ALA A 44 -24.04 39.81 15.02
C ALA A 44 -25.29 39.39 15.80
N ARG A 45 -25.16 38.30 16.57
CA ARG A 45 -26.24 37.56 17.22
C ARG A 45 -27.42 37.26 16.28
N PRO A 46 -27.20 36.48 15.20
CA PRO A 46 -28.26 36.15 14.26
C PRO A 46 -29.35 35.30 14.91
N ARG A 47 -30.55 35.34 14.33
CA ARG A 47 -31.70 34.51 14.74
C ARG A 47 -31.67 33.11 14.14
N VAL A 48 -30.86 32.90 13.10
CA VAL A 48 -30.62 31.61 12.44
C VAL A 48 -29.24 31.63 11.79
N VAL A 49 -28.56 30.49 11.83
CA VAL A 49 -27.27 30.27 11.14
C VAL A 49 -27.49 29.26 10.01
N LEU A 50 -27.19 29.66 8.79
CA LEU A 50 -27.24 28.82 7.61
C LEU A 50 -25.81 28.40 7.27
N VAL A 51 -25.60 27.11 7.02
CA VAL A 51 -24.28 26.54 6.79
C VAL A 51 -24.27 25.83 5.44
N GLU A 52 -23.19 25.96 4.67
CA GLU A 52 -23.00 25.19 3.47
C GLU A 52 -22.89 23.69 3.80
N GLY A 53 -23.71 22.89 3.13
CA GLY A 53 -23.82 21.45 3.30
C GLY A 53 -25.20 20.96 2.87
N PRO A 54 -25.39 19.66 2.70
CA PRO A 54 -26.63 19.09 2.21
C PRO A 54 -27.75 19.15 3.29
N PRO A 55 -28.98 19.58 2.94
CA PRO A 55 -30.10 19.73 3.86
C PRO A 55 -30.56 18.41 4.50
N GLU A 56 -30.27 17.26 3.90
CA GLU A 56 -30.53 15.96 4.51
C GLU A 56 -29.81 15.77 5.86
N ALA A 57 -28.71 16.49 6.09
CA ALA A 57 -27.96 16.47 7.35
C ALA A 57 -28.56 17.35 8.46
N ASP A 58 -29.64 18.11 8.21
CA ASP A 58 -30.27 18.99 9.23
C ASP A 58 -30.66 18.22 10.50
N ALA A 59 -31.17 17.00 10.35
CA ALA A 59 -31.54 16.13 11.47
C ALA A 59 -30.33 15.67 12.31
N LEU A 60 -29.12 15.76 11.76
CA LEU A 60 -27.87 15.31 12.39
C LEU A 60 -27.15 16.45 13.11
N ILE A 61 -27.56 17.71 12.93
CA ILE A 61 -26.92 18.90 13.53
C ILE A 61 -26.87 18.77 15.06
N ALA A 62 -27.94 18.28 15.70
CA ALA A 62 -28.00 18.17 17.15
C ALA A 62 -26.91 17.26 17.74
N LEU A 63 -26.43 16.27 16.97
CA LEU A 63 -25.35 15.38 17.41
C LEU A 63 -24.00 16.11 17.56
N ALA A 64 -23.82 17.26 16.89
CA ALA A 64 -22.63 18.06 17.05
C ALA A 64 -22.49 18.65 18.47
N ALA A 65 -23.58 18.69 19.28
CA ALA A 65 -23.53 19.11 20.68
C ALA A 65 -23.04 18.01 21.64
N ASP A 66 -23.06 16.75 21.22
CA ASP A 66 -22.69 15.59 22.05
C ASP A 66 -21.19 15.63 22.42
N GLU A 67 -20.83 15.23 23.64
CA GLU A 67 -19.45 15.23 24.15
C GLU A 67 -18.57 14.15 23.49
N ASP A 68 -19.20 13.06 23.03
CA ASP A 68 -18.55 11.97 22.32
C ASP A 68 -18.35 12.29 20.81
N MET A 69 -18.88 13.42 20.34
CA MET A 69 -18.67 13.90 18.97
C MET A 69 -17.39 14.73 18.88
N ARG A 70 -16.31 14.10 18.42
CA ARG A 70 -14.97 14.70 18.35
C ARG A 70 -14.44 14.70 16.92
N PRO A 71 -14.33 15.87 16.27
CA PRO A 71 -13.69 15.98 14.96
C PRO A 71 -12.23 15.48 14.97
N PRO A 72 -11.68 15.06 13.82
CA PRO A 72 -12.25 15.16 12.48
C PRO A 72 -13.37 14.15 12.22
N VAL A 73 -14.52 14.64 11.75
CA VAL A 73 -15.69 13.82 11.39
C VAL A 73 -16.15 14.19 9.99
N ALA A 74 -16.89 13.32 9.32
CA ALA A 74 -17.49 13.64 8.03
C ALA A 74 -18.97 13.30 8.01
N LEU A 75 -19.75 14.13 7.31
CA LEU A 75 -21.06 13.71 6.85
C LEU A 75 -20.84 12.74 5.68
N LEU A 76 -21.26 11.49 5.83
CA LEU A 76 -21.31 10.50 4.77
C LEU A 76 -22.72 10.50 4.18
N ALA A 77 -22.84 10.83 2.90
CA ALA A 77 -24.04 10.51 2.12
C ALA A 77 -23.76 9.30 1.25
N HIS A 78 -24.71 8.36 1.17
CA HIS A 78 -24.63 7.23 0.24
C HIS A 78 -25.98 6.96 -0.40
N VAL A 79 -25.96 6.36 -1.59
CA VAL A 79 -27.19 5.87 -2.23
C VAL A 79 -27.70 4.66 -1.46
N VAL A 80 -29.00 4.63 -1.18
CA VAL A 80 -29.62 3.58 -0.35
C VAL A 80 -29.45 2.19 -0.98
N ASP A 81 -29.59 2.09 -2.29
CA ASP A 81 -29.54 0.81 -3.03
C ASP A 81 -28.13 0.48 -3.55
N GLU A 82 -27.20 1.44 -3.56
CA GLU A 82 -25.81 1.30 -4.02
C GLU A 82 -24.86 2.05 -3.05
N PRO A 83 -24.59 1.53 -1.83
CA PRO A 83 -23.84 2.26 -0.79
C PRO A 83 -22.42 2.68 -1.19
N GLY A 84 -21.79 1.99 -2.15
CA GLY A 84 -20.50 2.38 -2.70
C GLY A 84 -20.52 3.74 -3.40
N ARG A 85 -21.68 4.15 -3.93
CA ARG A 85 -21.87 5.51 -4.47
C ARG A 85 -22.13 6.48 -3.32
N SER A 86 -21.04 7.10 -2.87
CA SER A 86 -21.03 7.92 -1.66
C SER A 86 -20.26 9.22 -1.85
N ALA A 87 -20.54 10.19 -0.97
CA ALA A 87 -19.86 11.48 -0.90
C ALA A 87 -19.63 11.86 0.56
N PHE A 88 -18.55 12.58 0.81
CA PHE A 88 -18.13 12.99 2.14
C PHE A 88 -18.01 14.50 2.24
N TRP A 89 -18.53 15.07 3.33
CA TRP A 89 -18.28 16.46 3.73
C TRP A 89 -17.51 16.45 5.05
N PRO A 90 -16.18 16.45 5.00
CA PRO A 90 -15.36 16.38 6.19
C PRO A 90 -15.33 17.72 6.94
N LEU A 91 -15.28 17.65 8.26
CA LEU A 91 -15.23 18.77 9.17
C LEU A 91 -14.19 18.49 10.26
N ALA A 92 -13.35 19.48 10.51
CA ALA A 92 -12.41 19.50 11.61
C ALA A 92 -12.89 20.45 12.72
N GLU A 93 -12.27 20.40 13.89
CA GLU A 93 -12.56 21.35 14.98
C GLU A 93 -12.29 22.81 14.58
N PHE A 94 -11.36 23.01 13.65
CA PHE A 94 -10.98 24.29 13.06
C PHE A 94 -11.70 24.57 11.73
N SER A 95 -12.75 23.80 11.40
CA SER A 95 -13.66 24.15 10.30
C SER A 95 -14.61 25.27 10.73
N PRO A 96 -14.69 26.39 9.99
CA PRO A 96 -15.60 27.48 10.33
C PRO A 96 -17.07 27.06 10.37
N GLU A 97 -17.48 26.11 9.53
CA GLU A 97 -18.80 25.49 9.50
C GLU A 97 -19.09 24.74 10.80
N TRP A 98 -18.12 23.94 11.27
CA TRP A 98 -18.22 23.22 12.54
C TRP A 98 -18.36 24.20 13.71
N VAL A 99 -17.55 25.25 13.73
CA VAL A 99 -17.62 26.31 14.75
C VAL A 99 -18.95 27.06 14.70
N ALA A 100 -19.50 27.30 13.51
CA ALA A 100 -20.80 27.95 13.36
C ALA A 100 -21.94 27.08 13.90
N ILE A 101 -21.93 25.78 13.62
CA ILE A 101 -22.88 24.80 14.15
C ILE A 101 -22.79 24.75 15.69
N ARG A 102 -21.58 24.59 16.24
CA ARG A 102 -21.34 24.55 17.69
C ARG A 102 -21.80 25.84 18.36
N TRP A 103 -21.46 27.00 17.79
CA TRP A 103 -21.90 28.29 18.33
C TRP A 103 -23.43 28.40 18.34
N ALA A 104 -24.11 28.01 17.27
CA ALA A 104 -25.56 28.07 17.17
C ALA A 104 -26.23 27.20 18.25
N LEU A 105 -25.76 25.95 18.41
CA LEU A 105 -26.24 25.03 19.43
C LEU A 105 -25.99 25.55 20.86
N GLU A 106 -24.80 26.08 21.13
CA GLU A 106 -24.44 26.68 22.43
C GLU A 106 -25.33 27.88 22.82
N HIS A 107 -25.86 28.61 21.83
CA HIS A 107 -26.68 29.81 22.04
C HIS A 107 -28.18 29.57 21.81
N GLY A 108 -28.61 28.32 21.55
CA GLY A 108 -30.01 27.99 21.26
C GLY A 108 -30.54 28.61 19.96
N VAL A 109 -29.64 28.94 19.03
CA VAL A 109 -29.98 29.48 17.70
C VAL A 109 -30.14 28.31 16.72
N PRO A 110 -31.21 28.25 15.92
CA PRO A 110 -31.35 27.21 14.89
C PRO A 110 -30.22 27.28 13.86
N ALA A 111 -29.66 26.12 13.53
CA ALA A 111 -28.75 25.95 12.40
C ALA A 111 -29.41 25.09 11.31
N ARG A 112 -29.17 25.42 10.03
CA ARG A 112 -29.66 24.66 8.86
C ARG A 112 -28.64 24.62 7.76
N PHE A 113 -28.58 23.50 7.05
CA PHE A 113 -27.81 23.31 5.84
C PHE A 113 -28.56 23.86 4.62
N ILE A 114 -27.84 24.49 3.69
CA ILE A 114 -28.47 25.24 2.57
C ILE A 114 -27.93 24.93 1.18
N ASP A 115 -27.00 23.98 1.05
CA ASP A 115 -26.46 23.58 -0.25
C ASP A 115 -27.41 22.64 -1.02
N LEU A 116 -27.07 22.32 -2.26
CA LEU A 116 -27.83 21.41 -3.09
C LEU A 116 -28.01 20.05 -2.39
N PRO A 117 -29.23 19.49 -2.37
CA PRO A 117 -29.50 18.18 -1.79
C PRO A 117 -28.59 17.08 -2.33
N ALA A 118 -28.10 16.22 -1.42
CA ALA A 118 -27.17 15.14 -1.76
C ALA A 118 -27.76 14.17 -2.81
N VAL A 119 -29.10 14.03 -2.85
CA VAL A 119 -29.82 13.24 -3.87
C VAL A 119 -29.50 13.65 -5.31
N HIS A 120 -29.15 14.91 -5.53
CA HIS A 120 -28.77 15.44 -6.84
C HIS A 120 -27.27 15.26 -7.10
N THR A 121 -26.44 15.63 -6.13
CA THR A 121 -24.99 15.52 -6.22
C THR A 121 -24.55 14.08 -6.46
N LEU A 122 -25.13 13.12 -5.75
CA LEU A 122 -24.84 11.71 -5.95
C LEU A 122 -25.35 11.19 -7.30
N ALA A 123 -26.39 11.80 -7.90
CA ALA A 123 -26.92 11.35 -9.18
C ALA A 123 -26.01 11.69 -10.38
N TRP A 124 -25.24 12.77 -10.28
CA TRP A 124 -24.28 13.16 -11.32
C TRP A 124 -23.09 12.20 -11.46
N GLY A 125 -22.65 11.54 -10.37
CA GLY A 125 -21.52 10.58 -10.43
C GLY A 125 -21.76 9.41 -11.39
N ARG A 126 -23.03 9.01 -11.61
CA ARG A 126 -23.39 7.96 -12.57
C ARG A 126 -23.17 8.39 -14.03
N GLU A 127 -23.25 9.68 -14.34
CA GLU A 127 -23.05 10.18 -15.71
C GLU A 127 -21.55 10.30 -16.03
N ASP A 128 -20.72 10.67 -15.05
CA ASP A 128 -19.26 10.76 -15.18
C ASP A 128 -18.63 9.34 -15.32
N ASP A 129 -19.07 8.34 -14.52
CA ASP A 129 -18.61 6.94 -14.61
C ASP A 129 -18.93 6.28 -15.97
N ILE A 130 -20.06 6.65 -16.60
CA ILE A 130 -20.46 6.14 -17.92
C ILE A 130 -19.60 6.77 -19.04
N CYS A 131 -19.17 8.01 -18.87
CA CYS A 131 -18.28 8.70 -19.80
C CYS A 131 -16.83 8.18 -19.69
N GLU A 132 -16.33 7.90 -18.48
CA GLU A 132 -14.99 7.31 -18.30
C GLU A 132 -14.92 5.85 -18.79
N GLY A 133 -15.95 5.03 -18.53
CA GLY A 133 -16.02 3.65 -19.03
C GLY A 133 -16.10 3.52 -20.56
N ALA A 134 -16.58 4.56 -21.25
CA ALA A 134 -16.57 4.63 -22.72
C ALA A 134 -15.17 4.95 -23.29
N HIS A 135 -14.30 5.59 -22.51
CA HIS A 135 -12.92 5.91 -22.92
C HIS A 135 -11.90 4.79 -22.61
N GLU A 136 -12.18 3.89 -21.66
CA GLU A 136 -11.38 2.68 -21.44
C GLU A 136 -11.63 1.59 -22.49
N GLY A 137 -12.85 1.50 -23.03
CA GLY A 137 -13.21 0.53 -24.08
C GLY A 137 -12.53 0.76 -25.44
N ASP A 138 -12.05 1.98 -25.69
CA ASP A 138 -11.42 2.39 -26.97
C ASP A 138 -9.88 2.41 -26.91
N ARG A 139 -9.28 2.14 -25.74
CA ARG A 139 -7.81 2.09 -25.55
C ARG A 139 -7.25 0.67 -25.43
N ALA A 140 -8.08 -0.35 -25.59
CA ALA A 140 -7.70 -1.76 -25.45
C ALA A 140 -7.38 -2.49 -26.78
N ASP A 141 -7.32 -1.79 -27.92
CA ASP A 141 -7.02 -2.38 -29.24
C ASP A 141 -5.80 -1.78 -29.96
N GLU A 142 -4.86 -1.18 -29.24
CA GLU A 142 -3.51 -0.91 -29.77
C GLU A 142 -2.48 -1.76 -29.02
N GLY A 143 -2.42 -3.03 -29.42
CA GLY A 143 -1.45 -4.00 -28.94
C GLY A 143 -0.01 -3.57 -29.24
N HIS A 144 0.82 -3.62 -28.20
CA HIS A 144 2.28 -3.69 -28.28
C HIS A 144 2.74 -4.80 -29.24
N GLY A 145 3.15 -4.41 -30.45
CA GLY A 145 4.09 -5.16 -31.27
C GLY A 145 5.51 -4.72 -30.92
N GLY A 146 6.35 -5.66 -30.50
CA GLY A 146 7.68 -5.41 -29.95
C GLY A 146 8.71 -4.86 -30.94
N ASP A 147 9.61 -4.02 -30.42
CA ASP A 147 10.81 -3.56 -31.09
C ASP A 147 11.89 -4.65 -31.11
N GLY A 148 12.28 -5.03 -32.33
CA GLY A 148 13.46 -5.82 -32.66
C GLY A 148 14.25 -5.10 -33.76
N GLN A 149 15.56 -5.06 -33.57
CA GLN A 149 16.59 -4.33 -34.30
C GLN A 149 16.74 -4.65 -35.81
N ASP A 150 17.34 -3.67 -36.51
CA ASP A 150 18.20 -3.75 -37.71
C ASP A 150 17.61 -3.78 -39.14
N GLY A 151 18.10 -2.84 -39.97
CA GLY A 151 18.49 -3.14 -41.36
C GLY A 151 18.01 -2.21 -42.49
N GLY A 152 18.74 -1.12 -42.74
CA GLY A 152 19.24 -0.74 -44.08
C GLY A 152 18.28 -0.29 -45.20
N GLY A 153 18.46 0.96 -45.65
CA GLY A 153 18.71 1.23 -47.07
C GLY A 153 17.70 2.11 -47.84
N GLY A 154 18.15 3.31 -48.22
CA GLY A 154 17.99 3.80 -49.59
C GLY A 154 16.97 4.93 -49.86
N ALA A 155 17.54 6.14 -50.10
CA ALA A 155 17.22 7.14 -51.13
C ALA A 155 15.73 7.41 -51.49
N SER A 156 15.23 8.64 -51.58
CA SER A 156 15.74 9.85 -52.25
C SER A 156 14.76 11.00 -51.94
N GLY A 157 15.22 12.23 -51.66
CA GLY A 157 15.13 13.37 -52.60
C GLY A 157 13.70 13.94 -52.72
N ALA A 158 13.38 15.22 -52.56
CA ALA A 158 14.15 16.45 -52.55
C ALA A 158 13.19 17.59 -52.07
N ASP A 159 13.77 18.69 -51.60
CA ASP A 159 13.45 20.11 -51.88
C ASP A 159 11.96 20.56 -51.93
N ALA A 160 11.51 21.70 -51.39
CA ALA A 160 12.12 22.86 -50.75
C ALA A 160 10.98 23.84 -50.37
N GLU A 161 11.28 24.74 -49.44
CA GLU A 161 10.83 26.14 -49.38
C GLU A 161 9.35 26.48 -49.04
N ASP A 162 9.20 27.04 -47.84
CA ASP A 162 8.37 28.20 -47.45
C ASP A 162 8.27 29.28 -48.56
N PRO A 163 7.23 30.16 -48.62
CA PRO A 163 6.98 31.09 -47.51
C PRO A 163 5.54 31.65 -47.32
N GLU A 164 5.37 32.22 -46.11
CA GLU A 164 4.65 33.44 -45.68
C GLU A 164 3.41 34.03 -46.41
N ALA A 165 2.39 34.27 -45.57
CA ALA A 165 1.65 35.52 -45.29
C ALA A 165 0.91 36.33 -46.38
N GLY A 166 -0.30 36.78 -46.01
CA GLY A 166 -0.99 37.95 -46.61
C GLY A 166 -2.50 37.76 -46.82
N THR A 167 -3.35 38.08 -45.84
CA THR A 167 -4.18 39.32 -45.75
C THR A 167 -5.35 39.48 -46.73
N GLY A 168 -6.53 39.79 -46.16
CA GLY A 168 -7.66 40.49 -46.79
C GLY A 168 -8.70 39.54 -47.40
N GLY A 169 -9.99 39.58 -47.08
CA GLY A 169 -10.81 40.68 -46.57
C GLY A 169 -11.96 40.92 -47.56
N ALA A 170 -13.19 40.77 -47.06
CA ALA A 170 -14.48 41.23 -47.59
C ALA A 170 -15.04 40.54 -48.85
N HIS A 171 -16.23 39.92 -48.72
CA HIS A 171 -17.49 40.58 -49.06
C HIS A 171 -18.68 39.62 -48.86
N ALA A 172 -19.62 40.02 -48.00
CA ALA A 172 -21.02 39.61 -48.10
C ALA A 172 -21.66 40.30 -49.32
N PRO A 173 -22.78 39.78 -49.84
CA PRO A 173 -24.06 40.28 -49.33
C PRO A 173 -25.18 39.22 -49.20
N ASP A 174 -25.95 39.42 -48.13
CA ASP A 174 -27.42 39.45 -48.00
C ASP A 174 -28.27 39.04 -49.22
N SER A 175 -29.28 38.19 -49.01
CA SER A 175 -30.66 38.69 -48.77
C SER A 175 -31.72 37.58 -48.90
N GLU A 176 -32.48 37.41 -47.80
CA GLU A 176 -33.95 37.32 -47.70
C GLU A 176 -34.79 36.45 -48.64
N GLY A 177 -35.68 35.66 -48.03
CA GLY A 177 -36.86 35.09 -48.69
C GLY A 177 -37.74 34.20 -47.81
N CYS A 178 -38.72 34.80 -47.13
CA CYS A 178 -39.94 34.17 -46.58
C CYS A 178 -40.59 33.19 -47.59
N GLY A 179 -41.34 32.13 -47.27
CA GLY A 179 -42.00 31.62 -46.08
C GLY A 179 -43.11 30.65 -46.56
N GLY A 180 -43.61 29.78 -45.68
CA GLY A 180 -44.92 29.12 -45.89
C GLY A 180 -44.96 27.57 -45.84
N GLY A 181 -45.17 27.05 -44.63
CA GLY A 181 -46.19 26.05 -44.26
C GLY A 181 -46.35 24.72 -45.03
N GLY A 182 -46.27 23.61 -44.29
CA GLY A 182 -47.15 22.46 -44.53
C GLY A 182 -46.57 21.06 -44.28
N ALA A 183 -46.80 20.55 -43.06
CA ALA A 183 -47.09 19.15 -42.71
C ALA A 183 -46.11 18.00 -43.06
N GLY A 184 -45.56 17.39 -42.00
CA GLY A 184 -45.66 15.94 -41.76
C GLY A 184 -44.61 15.04 -42.42
N GLY A 185 -43.76 14.43 -41.59
CA GLY A 185 -42.95 13.28 -41.99
C GLY A 185 -41.69 13.15 -41.13
N VAL A 186 -41.74 12.23 -40.17
CA VAL A 186 -40.62 11.81 -39.32
C VAL A 186 -39.59 11.10 -40.20
N ASP A 187 -38.33 11.55 -40.17
CA ASP A 187 -37.17 10.73 -40.56
C ASP A 187 -35.96 11.17 -39.73
N ASP A 188 -35.56 10.31 -38.80
CA ASP A 188 -34.40 10.46 -37.92
C ASP A 188 -33.11 10.23 -38.73
N GLY A 189 -32.53 11.32 -39.25
CA GLY A 189 -31.14 11.34 -39.74
C GLY A 189 -30.16 11.54 -38.58
N PRO A 190 -28.95 10.95 -38.63
CA PRO A 190 -28.03 10.94 -37.49
C PRO A 190 -27.66 12.37 -37.13
N GLY A 191 -28.06 12.77 -35.93
CA GLY A 191 -27.81 14.10 -35.40
C GLY A 191 -26.32 14.43 -35.46
N ALA A 192 -26.02 15.58 -36.05
CA ALA A 192 -24.70 16.19 -35.97
C ALA A 192 -24.23 16.17 -34.51
N PRO A 193 -22.96 15.81 -34.24
CA PRO A 193 -22.44 15.76 -32.88
C PRO A 193 -22.68 17.10 -32.21
N ARG A 194 -23.44 17.07 -31.11
CA ARG A 194 -23.61 18.21 -30.22
C ARG A 194 -22.19 18.66 -29.83
N PRO A 195 -21.84 19.95 -29.92
CA PRO A 195 -20.52 20.39 -29.52
C PRO A 195 -20.31 19.96 -28.08
N VAL A 196 -19.34 19.07 -27.88
CA VAL A 196 -18.82 18.70 -26.57
C VAL A 196 -18.30 20.01 -25.98
N PRO A 197 -18.77 20.48 -24.81
CA PRO A 197 -18.17 21.64 -24.18
C PRO A 197 -16.68 21.32 -24.02
N ALA A 198 -15.80 22.13 -24.61
CA ALA A 198 -14.39 22.07 -24.29
C ALA A 198 -14.27 22.15 -22.76
N GLU A 199 -13.63 21.18 -22.12
CA GLU A 199 -13.36 21.19 -20.68
C GLU A 199 -12.74 22.54 -20.30
N ALA A 200 -13.54 23.42 -19.72
CA ALA A 200 -13.07 24.70 -19.26
C ALA A 200 -12.13 24.42 -18.08
N VAL A 201 -10.85 24.73 -18.23
CA VAL A 201 -9.84 24.61 -17.18
C VAL A 201 -10.39 25.26 -15.90
N ARG A 202 -10.64 24.44 -14.89
CA ARG A 202 -11.22 24.87 -13.61
C ARG A 202 -10.19 25.71 -12.87
N ILE A 203 -10.52 26.96 -12.57
CA ILE A 203 -9.60 27.84 -11.84
C ILE A 203 -9.61 27.50 -10.35
N ASP A 204 -8.45 27.59 -9.69
CA ASP A 204 -8.34 27.68 -8.23
C ASP A 204 -8.31 29.18 -7.84
N PRO A 205 -9.39 29.72 -7.24
CA PRO A 205 -9.46 31.14 -6.88
C PRO A 205 -8.36 31.58 -5.92
N LEU A 206 -7.94 30.70 -5.01
CA LEU A 206 -6.90 31.02 -4.02
C LEU A 206 -5.52 31.06 -4.69
N ALA A 207 -5.26 30.17 -5.64
CA ALA A 207 -4.01 30.16 -6.38
C ALA A 207 -3.82 31.42 -7.22
N VAL A 208 -4.88 31.88 -7.88
CA VAL A 208 -4.83 33.13 -8.66
C VAL A 208 -4.55 34.34 -7.75
N LEU A 209 -5.17 34.40 -6.56
CA LEU A 209 -4.90 35.49 -5.60
C LEU A 209 -3.47 35.45 -5.07
N ALA A 210 -2.95 34.25 -4.79
CA ALA A 210 -1.60 34.05 -4.33
C ALA A 210 -0.57 34.47 -5.38
N GLU A 211 -0.71 34.00 -6.62
CA GLU A 211 0.15 34.36 -7.75
C GLU A 211 0.13 35.88 -7.99
N THR A 212 -1.06 36.49 -7.98
CA THR A 212 -1.22 37.96 -8.14
C THR A 212 -0.53 38.74 -7.02
N ALA A 213 -0.50 38.17 -5.80
CA ALA A 213 0.20 38.74 -4.66
C ALA A 213 1.71 38.42 -4.63
N GLY A 214 2.23 37.67 -5.61
CA GLY A 214 3.63 37.28 -5.71
C GLY A 214 4.02 36.06 -4.87
N TYR A 215 3.05 35.24 -4.46
CA TYR A 215 3.28 33.98 -3.74
C TYR A 215 3.31 32.79 -4.71
N ASP A 216 4.20 31.85 -4.44
CA ASP A 216 4.35 30.58 -5.16
C ASP A 216 3.40 29.49 -4.65
N ASP A 217 2.90 29.66 -3.42
CA ASP A 217 2.04 28.70 -2.74
C ASP A 217 0.75 29.39 -2.21
N PRO A 218 -0.44 28.92 -2.63
CA PRO A 218 -1.72 29.44 -2.17
C PRO A 218 -1.95 29.27 -0.66
N GLU A 219 -1.42 28.21 -0.04
CA GLU A 219 -1.54 28.01 1.41
C GLU A 219 -0.73 29.06 2.18
N ARG A 220 0.50 29.34 1.75
CA ARG A 220 1.35 30.40 2.36
C ARG A 220 0.68 31.76 2.31
N TRP A 221 0.13 32.13 1.15
CA TRP A 221 -0.60 33.39 1.02
C TRP A 221 -1.78 33.45 2.00
N TRP A 222 -2.55 32.37 2.11
CA TRP A 222 -3.69 32.28 3.02
C TRP A 222 -3.25 32.39 4.49
N GLU A 223 -2.17 31.72 4.88
CA GLU A 223 -1.61 31.81 6.23
C GLU A 223 -1.29 33.26 6.59
N ASP A 224 -0.56 33.97 5.74
CA ASP A 224 -0.08 35.33 6.01
C ASP A 224 -1.19 36.37 6.01
N VAL A 225 -2.15 36.24 5.08
CA VAL A 225 -3.19 37.23 4.88
C VAL A 225 -4.41 37.00 5.78
N VAL A 226 -4.74 35.74 6.13
CA VAL A 226 -5.96 35.40 6.86
C VAL A 226 -5.64 34.82 8.24
N GLU A 227 -4.79 33.79 8.32
CA GLU A 227 -4.59 33.01 9.54
C GLU A 227 -3.77 33.74 10.61
N HIS A 228 -2.76 34.51 10.18
CA HIS A 228 -1.88 35.32 11.03
C HIS A 228 -2.49 36.66 11.45
N ARG A 229 -3.66 37.05 10.91
CA ARG A 229 -4.43 38.17 11.45
C ARG A 229 -5.01 37.75 12.79
N GLY A 230 -4.29 38.07 13.87
CA GLY A 230 -4.79 37.85 15.22
C GLY A 230 -6.17 38.50 15.39
N ALA A 231 -7.02 37.90 16.22
CA ALA A 231 -8.30 38.47 16.64
C ALA A 231 -8.13 39.71 17.55
N GLY A 232 -7.15 40.57 17.26
CA GLY A 232 -7.03 41.89 17.87
C GLY A 232 -8.28 42.70 17.57
N GLY A 233 -8.66 43.61 18.46
CA GLY A 233 -9.96 44.30 18.53
C GLY A 233 -10.35 45.22 17.36
N GLY A 234 -10.06 44.84 16.12
CA GLY A 234 -10.62 45.39 14.90
C GLY A 234 -12.03 44.86 14.62
N ASP A 235 -12.61 45.34 13.51
CA ASP A 235 -13.96 44.96 13.09
C ASP A 235 -14.04 43.47 12.73
N ALA A 236 -14.90 42.74 13.45
CA ALA A 236 -15.12 41.30 13.26
C ALA A 236 -15.67 40.94 11.86
N PHE A 237 -16.21 41.91 11.11
CA PHE A 237 -16.76 41.69 9.77
C PHE A 237 -15.76 41.97 8.64
N ALA A 238 -14.70 42.74 8.90
CA ALA A 238 -13.76 43.18 7.88
C ALA A 238 -13.08 42.04 7.08
N PRO A 239 -12.68 40.90 7.68
CA PRO A 239 -12.10 39.80 6.91
C PRO A 239 -13.04 39.27 5.82
N PHE A 240 -14.34 39.20 6.10
CA PHE A 240 -15.35 38.66 5.20
C PHE A 240 -15.67 39.61 4.05
N GLU A 241 -15.68 40.92 4.31
CA GLU A 241 -15.89 41.92 3.25
C GLU A 241 -14.72 41.95 2.27
N VAL A 242 -13.48 41.97 2.77
CA VAL A 242 -12.27 41.95 1.93
C VAL A 242 -12.21 40.68 1.08
N LEU A 243 -12.51 39.53 1.68
CA LEU A 243 -12.52 38.26 0.94
C LEU A 243 -13.66 38.21 -0.10
N GLY A 244 -14.83 38.76 0.24
CA GLY A 244 -15.96 38.89 -0.69
C GLY A 244 -15.63 39.75 -1.90
N GLU A 245 -14.97 40.90 -1.70
CA GLU A 245 -14.50 41.78 -2.78
C GLU A 245 -13.46 41.10 -3.67
N ALA A 246 -12.51 40.37 -3.08
CA ALA A 246 -11.52 39.60 -3.84
C ALA A 246 -12.18 38.54 -4.73
N MET A 247 -13.15 37.79 -4.20
CA MET A 247 -13.88 36.77 -4.97
C MET A 247 -14.75 37.41 -6.07
N GLU A 248 -15.32 38.59 -5.82
CA GLU A 248 -16.08 39.33 -6.83
C GLU A 248 -15.19 39.81 -7.99
N ALA A 249 -13.98 40.26 -7.70
CA ALA A 249 -12.99 40.61 -8.72
C ALA A 249 -12.62 39.40 -9.60
N LEU A 250 -12.39 38.24 -8.98
CA LEU A 250 -12.11 36.99 -9.72
C LEU A 250 -13.28 36.56 -10.60
N ARG A 251 -14.51 36.60 -10.08
CA ARG A 251 -15.70 36.23 -10.88
C ARG A 251 -15.97 37.22 -12.02
N THR A 252 -15.56 38.47 -11.87
CA THR A 252 -15.60 39.45 -12.96
C THR A 252 -14.60 39.12 -14.06
N ALA A 253 -13.40 38.67 -13.69
CA ALA A 253 -12.34 38.32 -14.65
C ALA A 253 -12.56 36.95 -15.33
N TYR A 254 -13.04 35.95 -14.58
CA TYR A 254 -13.07 34.54 -15.03
C TYR A 254 -14.49 33.93 -15.09
N GLY A 255 -15.55 34.71 -14.83
CA GLY A 255 -16.93 34.23 -14.84
C GLY A 255 -17.19 33.19 -13.74
N VAL A 256 -17.75 32.03 -14.13
CA VAL A 256 -17.95 30.89 -13.22
C VAL A 256 -16.70 30.02 -13.05
N GLY A 257 -15.60 30.30 -13.76
CA GLY A 257 -14.31 29.63 -13.54
C GLY A 257 -14.30 28.12 -13.78
N GLY A 258 -15.19 27.60 -14.63
CA GLY A 258 -15.37 26.15 -14.86
C GLY A 258 -16.24 25.45 -13.81
N HIS A 259 -16.87 26.19 -12.88
CA HIS A 259 -17.73 25.65 -11.84
C HIS A 259 -19.23 25.69 -12.25
N ASP A 260 -19.60 25.10 -13.39
CA ASP A 260 -20.98 25.18 -13.90
C ASP A 260 -22.03 24.56 -12.94
N ARG A 261 -21.62 23.52 -12.19
CA ARG A 261 -22.46 22.91 -11.14
C ARG A 261 -22.77 23.90 -9.99
N ASP A 262 -21.94 24.93 -9.77
CA ASP A 262 -22.19 25.93 -8.73
C ASP A 262 -23.38 26.83 -9.04
N LEU A 263 -23.74 27.05 -10.30
CA LEU A 263 -24.93 27.85 -10.63
C LEU A 263 -26.20 27.24 -10.05
N VAL A 264 -26.29 25.91 -10.07
CA VAL A 264 -27.40 25.14 -9.53
C VAL A 264 -27.40 25.16 -8.00
N ARG A 265 -26.21 24.99 -7.39
CA ARG A 265 -26.02 25.08 -5.93
C ARG A 265 -26.39 26.46 -5.39
N GLU A 266 -25.86 27.52 -6.01
CA GLU A 266 -26.12 28.91 -5.65
C GLU A 266 -27.60 29.29 -5.79
N ALA A 267 -28.28 28.79 -6.83
CA ALA A 267 -29.73 28.97 -6.99
C ALA A 267 -30.51 28.33 -5.84
N TYR A 268 -30.13 27.11 -5.43
CA TYR A 268 -30.74 26.46 -4.27
C TYR A 268 -30.47 27.22 -2.97
N MET A 269 -29.20 27.58 -2.70
CA MET A 269 -28.80 28.38 -1.53
C MET A 269 -29.59 29.68 -1.43
N ARG A 270 -29.73 30.44 -2.52
CA ARG A 270 -30.54 31.67 -2.54
C ARG A 270 -32.01 31.42 -2.21
N LEU A 271 -32.60 30.29 -2.62
CA LEU A 271 -33.98 29.95 -2.24
C LEU A 271 -34.11 29.64 -0.75
N GLN A 272 -33.12 28.95 -0.17
CA GLN A 272 -33.09 28.65 1.26
C GLN A 272 -32.88 29.91 2.10
N ILE A 273 -31.97 30.80 1.70
CA ILE A 273 -31.77 32.11 2.35
C ILE A 273 -33.08 32.91 2.36
N ARG A 274 -33.79 33.00 1.22
CA ARG A 274 -35.10 33.68 1.16
C ARG A 274 -36.16 33.00 2.03
N ALA A 275 -36.09 31.68 2.22
CA ALA A 275 -37.01 30.95 3.10
C ALA A 275 -36.72 31.25 4.58
N ALA A 276 -35.44 31.21 4.97
CA ALA A 276 -35.00 31.57 6.31
C ALA A 276 -35.33 33.03 6.66
N GLN A 277 -35.12 33.98 5.74
CA GLN A 277 -35.49 35.38 5.96
C GLN A 277 -36.99 35.58 6.15
N ARG A 278 -37.84 34.78 5.48
CA ARG A 278 -39.30 34.81 5.68
C ARG A 278 -39.70 34.31 7.07
N GLU A 279 -38.93 33.38 7.64
CA GLU A 279 -39.21 32.77 8.95
C GLU A 279 -38.60 33.55 10.11
N PHE A 280 -37.37 34.03 9.96
CA PHE A 280 -36.56 34.63 11.04
C PHE A 280 -36.29 36.13 10.87
N GLY A 281 -36.61 36.72 9.71
CA GLY A 281 -36.29 38.10 9.37
C GLY A 281 -34.87 38.27 8.83
N ASP A 282 -34.41 39.52 8.74
CA ASP A 282 -33.12 39.86 8.13
C ASP A 282 -31.89 39.56 9.01
N ASP A 283 -32.08 39.18 10.28
CA ASP A 283 -31.01 38.73 11.17
C ASP A 283 -30.56 37.28 10.87
N THR A 284 -30.31 36.96 9.60
CA THR A 284 -29.84 35.65 9.11
C THR A 284 -28.33 35.71 8.87
N ALA A 285 -27.57 34.73 9.38
CA ALA A 285 -26.16 34.55 9.03
C ALA A 285 -25.98 33.34 8.12
N VAL A 286 -25.08 33.42 7.15
CA VAL A 286 -24.75 32.37 6.19
C VAL A 286 -23.24 32.12 6.23
N VAL A 287 -22.82 30.89 6.49
CA VAL A 287 -21.43 30.45 6.45
C VAL A 287 -21.27 29.55 5.22
N CYS A 288 -20.44 29.97 4.27
CA CYS A 288 -20.24 29.27 3.00
C CYS A 288 -18.85 29.55 2.44
N GLY A 289 -18.40 28.74 1.50
CA GLY A 289 -17.20 28.96 0.72
C GLY A 289 -17.21 30.36 0.11
N ALA A 290 -16.09 31.07 0.27
CA ALA A 290 -15.99 32.47 -0.14
C ALA A 290 -16.33 32.72 -1.62
N TRP A 291 -16.10 31.71 -2.47
CA TRP A 291 -16.44 31.74 -3.90
C TRP A 291 -17.94 31.99 -4.17
N HIS A 292 -18.83 31.51 -3.29
CA HIS A 292 -20.28 31.65 -3.44
C HIS A 292 -20.79 33.04 -3.03
N VAL A 293 -20.05 33.78 -2.20
CA VAL A 293 -20.51 35.06 -1.62
C VAL A 293 -20.99 36.06 -2.67
N PRO A 294 -20.25 36.35 -3.76
CA PRO A 294 -20.72 37.29 -4.78
C PRO A 294 -22.04 36.86 -5.42
N ALA A 295 -22.22 35.56 -5.66
CA ALA A 295 -23.45 35.03 -6.26
C ALA A 295 -24.64 35.03 -5.30
N LEU A 296 -24.41 34.91 -3.99
CA LEU A 296 -25.45 34.99 -2.96
C LEU A 296 -25.86 36.44 -2.66
N ARG A 297 -24.99 37.44 -2.94
CA ARG A 297 -25.33 38.87 -2.89
C ARG A 297 -26.31 39.28 -4.00
N GLN A 298 -26.26 38.60 -5.14
CA GLN A 298 -27.15 38.87 -6.27
C GLN A 298 -28.61 38.57 -5.91
N ARG A 299 -29.53 39.31 -6.54
CA ARG A 299 -30.99 39.17 -6.32
C ARG A 299 -31.73 38.77 -7.59
N PRO A 300 -31.44 37.60 -8.20
CA PRO A 300 -32.23 37.10 -9.32
C PRO A 300 -33.67 36.81 -8.87
N THR A 301 -34.58 36.67 -9.83
CA THR A 301 -35.97 36.32 -9.53
C THR A 301 -36.07 34.87 -9.04
N VAL A 302 -37.06 34.59 -8.20
CA VAL A 302 -37.35 33.21 -7.74
C VAL A 302 -37.65 32.28 -8.92
N ALA A 303 -38.23 32.80 -10.00
CA ALA A 303 -38.50 32.04 -11.21
C ALA A 303 -37.22 31.61 -11.94
N ALA A 304 -36.20 32.49 -12.01
CA ALA A 304 -34.91 32.17 -12.59
C ALA A 304 -34.18 31.08 -11.80
N ASP A 305 -34.12 31.21 -10.46
CA ASP A 305 -33.49 30.18 -9.60
C ASP A 305 -34.22 28.82 -9.75
N ARG A 306 -35.55 28.81 -9.81
CA ARG A 306 -36.33 27.58 -10.00
C ARG A 306 -36.14 26.94 -11.39
N ALA A 307 -35.84 27.74 -12.40
CA ALA A 307 -35.59 27.22 -13.75
C ALA A 307 -34.31 26.37 -13.79
N LEU A 308 -33.25 26.80 -13.08
CA LEU A 308 -31.98 26.07 -12.98
C LEU A 308 -32.11 24.74 -12.23
N LEU A 309 -33.08 24.62 -11.33
CA LEU A 309 -33.31 23.41 -10.53
C LEU A 309 -34.25 22.39 -11.20
N LYS A 310 -34.81 22.73 -12.37
CA LYS A 310 -35.79 21.88 -13.06
C LYS A 310 -35.08 20.79 -13.86
N GLY A 311 -35.54 19.55 -13.70
CA GLY A 311 -35.05 18.41 -14.49
C GLY A 311 -33.75 17.79 -14.00
N LEU A 312 -33.27 18.15 -12.81
CA LEU A 312 -32.06 17.55 -12.22
C LEU A 312 -32.26 16.07 -11.90
N PRO A 313 -31.26 15.20 -12.19
CA PRO A 313 -31.31 13.78 -11.86
C PRO A 313 -31.36 13.58 -10.34
N ARG A 314 -31.95 12.47 -9.88
CA ARG A 314 -32.15 12.17 -8.45
C ARG A 314 -31.85 10.73 -8.13
N ALA A 315 -31.21 10.49 -6.99
CA ALA A 315 -31.10 9.18 -6.38
C ALA A 315 -31.44 9.26 -4.90
N LYS A 316 -32.04 8.20 -4.35
CA LYS A 316 -32.39 8.16 -2.93
C LYS A 316 -31.12 8.04 -2.11
N ALA A 317 -30.83 9.08 -1.32
CA ALA A 317 -29.66 9.15 -0.46
C ALA A 317 -30.07 9.05 1.03
N ASP A 318 -29.19 8.46 1.83
CA ASP A 318 -29.23 8.54 3.29
C ASP A 318 -27.94 9.17 3.81
N MET A 319 -27.97 9.74 5.01
CA MET A 319 -26.84 10.48 5.58
C MET A 319 -26.56 10.14 7.05
N THR A 320 -25.29 10.10 7.41
CA THR A 320 -24.85 9.96 8.81
C THR A 320 -23.49 10.59 9.07
N TRP A 321 -23.12 10.74 10.35
CA TRP A 321 -21.77 11.08 10.78
C TRP A 321 -20.89 9.84 10.81
N VAL A 322 -19.68 9.96 10.24
CA VAL A 322 -18.63 8.94 10.35
C VAL A 322 -17.34 9.56 10.88
N PRO A 323 -16.55 8.81 11.67
CA PRO A 323 -15.19 9.21 12.01
C PRO A 323 -14.37 9.50 10.75
N TRP A 324 -13.60 10.59 10.78
CA TRP A 324 -12.67 10.96 9.71
C TRP A 324 -11.24 11.00 10.25
N THR A 325 -10.25 11.18 9.37
CA THR A 325 -8.85 11.29 9.77
C THR A 325 -8.21 12.55 9.25
N HIS A 326 -7.20 13.08 9.95
CA HIS A 326 -6.38 14.16 9.43
C HIS A 326 -5.70 13.78 8.10
N ARG A 327 -5.23 12.53 7.95
CA ARG A 327 -4.63 12.04 6.70
C ARG A 327 -5.56 12.14 5.50
N ARG A 328 -6.86 11.92 5.69
CA ARG A 328 -7.91 12.10 4.66
C ARG A 328 -8.44 13.53 4.56
N LEU A 329 -8.10 14.43 5.50
CA LEU A 329 -8.27 15.87 5.28
C LEU A 329 -7.22 16.41 4.31
N SER A 330 -6.06 15.74 4.22
CA SER A 330 -4.97 16.15 3.34
C SER A 330 -5.32 15.93 1.85
N ARG A 331 -5.03 16.92 0.99
CA ARG A 331 -5.27 16.83 -0.47
C ARG A 331 -4.53 15.67 -1.13
N THR A 332 -3.43 15.20 -0.55
CA THR A 332 -2.62 14.07 -1.06
C THR A 332 -3.39 12.74 -1.13
N SER A 333 -4.54 12.63 -0.43
CA SER A 333 -5.32 11.39 -0.34
C SER A 333 -6.31 11.13 -1.48
N GLY A 334 -6.39 12.00 -2.50
CA GLY A 334 -7.29 11.87 -3.66
C GLY A 334 -8.75 12.25 -3.39
N TYR A 335 -9.15 12.33 -2.11
CA TYR A 335 -10.44 12.89 -1.67
C TYR A 335 -10.17 14.30 -1.12
N GLY A 336 -10.08 15.28 -2.02
CA GLY A 336 -9.63 16.64 -1.72
C GLY A 336 -10.53 17.39 -0.74
N ALA A 337 -10.27 17.23 0.56
CA ALA A 337 -10.88 18.02 1.63
C ALA A 337 -10.22 19.40 1.81
N GLY A 338 -9.25 19.78 0.98
CA GLY A 338 -8.92 21.19 0.77
C GLY A 338 -7.81 21.80 1.62
N ILE A 339 -7.05 21.03 2.41
CA ILE A 339 -5.83 21.49 3.12
C ILE A 339 -4.69 20.48 3.00
N ASP A 340 -3.43 20.92 3.08
CA ASP A 340 -2.27 20.01 3.02
C ASP A 340 -1.75 19.60 4.41
N SER A 341 -1.93 20.47 5.41
CA SER A 341 -1.30 20.37 6.73
C SER A 341 -2.29 20.38 7.93
N PRO A 342 -3.22 19.41 8.02
CA PRO A 342 -4.27 19.39 9.07
C PRO A 342 -3.74 19.39 10.50
N GLY A 343 -2.65 18.68 10.80
CA GLY A 343 -2.08 18.64 12.13
C GLY A 343 -1.41 19.97 12.55
N TRP A 344 -0.89 20.74 11.59
CA TRP A 344 -0.42 22.10 11.80
C TRP A 344 -1.57 23.06 12.09
N TYR A 345 -2.65 23.03 11.29
CA TYR A 345 -3.81 23.88 11.52
C TYR A 345 -4.55 23.57 12.83
N GLY A 346 -4.67 22.28 13.20
CA GLY A 346 -5.18 21.89 14.51
C GLY A 346 -4.32 22.42 15.66
N HIS A 347 -2.99 22.42 15.49
CA HIS A 347 -2.09 23.05 16.46
C HIS A 347 -2.32 24.57 16.56
N LEU A 348 -2.40 25.30 15.43
CA LEU A 348 -2.67 26.74 15.42
C LEU A 348 -4.05 27.11 16.00
N PHE A 349 -5.02 26.20 15.92
CA PHE A 349 -6.34 26.41 16.50
C PHE A 349 -6.30 26.42 18.03
N HIS A 350 -5.59 25.45 18.64
CA HIS A 350 -5.50 25.32 20.09
C HIS A 350 -4.41 26.18 20.74
N ALA A 351 -3.33 26.46 20.02
CA ALA A 351 -2.21 27.24 20.53
C ALA A 351 -2.39 28.74 20.25
N GLU A 352 -3.31 29.38 20.98
CA GLU A 352 -3.56 30.83 20.85
C GLU A 352 -2.36 31.68 21.31
N ASP A 353 -1.61 31.20 22.30
CA ASP A 353 -0.38 31.82 22.79
C ASP A 353 0.86 31.02 22.36
N ARG A 354 1.85 31.74 21.83
CA ARG A 354 3.19 31.20 21.50
C ARG A 354 3.11 29.95 20.60
N PRO A 355 2.43 30.04 19.43
CA PRO A 355 2.18 28.89 18.57
C PRO A 355 3.48 28.23 18.10
N ILE A 356 4.50 29.02 17.75
CA ILE A 356 5.75 28.50 17.22
C ILE A 356 6.54 27.75 18.30
N GLU A 357 6.65 28.30 19.51
CA GLU A 357 7.42 27.64 20.57
C GLU A 357 6.76 26.35 21.04
N ARG A 358 5.42 26.32 21.09
CA ARG A 358 4.67 25.11 21.40
C ARG A 358 4.81 24.06 20.30
N TRP A 359 4.83 24.48 19.03
CA TRP A 359 5.08 23.59 17.90
C TRP A 359 6.46 22.95 17.97
N MET A 360 7.52 23.75 18.13
CA MET A 360 8.90 23.27 18.25
C MET A 360 9.07 22.32 19.44
N THR A 361 8.35 22.59 20.54
CA THR A 361 8.32 21.69 21.69
C THR A 361 7.64 20.35 21.36
N LYS A 362 6.56 20.36 20.57
CA LYS A 362 5.86 19.15 20.13
C LYS A 362 6.75 18.30 19.20
N VAL A 363 7.44 18.94 18.26
CA VAL A 363 8.41 18.29 17.37
C VAL A 363 9.56 17.66 18.17
N ALA A 364 10.14 18.40 19.12
CA ALA A 364 11.21 17.87 19.96
C ALA A 364 10.77 16.68 20.83
N ARG A 365 9.51 16.62 21.27
CA ARG A 365 8.97 15.45 21.99
C ARG A 365 8.87 14.24 21.08
N LEU A 366 8.28 14.39 19.89
CA LEU A 366 8.18 13.31 18.91
C LEU A 366 9.56 12.72 18.59
N LEU A 367 10.55 13.58 18.32
CA LEU A 367 11.90 13.12 18.00
C LEU A 367 12.55 12.38 19.19
N ARG A 368 12.32 12.82 20.42
CA ARG A 368 12.82 12.12 21.62
C ARG A 368 12.14 10.77 21.84
N ASP A 369 10.85 10.67 21.56
CA ASP A 369 10.10 9.42 21.67
C ASP A 369 10.61 8.36 20.66
N GLU A 370 11.26 8.80 19.58
CA GLU A 370 11.97 7.99 18.58
C GLU A 370 13.49 7.95 18.84
N ASP A 371 13.88 8.07 20.11
CA ASP A 371 15.26 7.97 20.62
C ASP A 371 16.26 8.96 19.99
N ARG A 372 15.80 10.12 19.47
CA ARG A 372 16.68 11.20 18.99
C ARG A 372 17.04 12.18 20.10
N LEU A 373 18.31 12.58 20.15
CA LEU A 373 18.84 13.49 21.16
C LEU A 373 18.53 14.97 20.85
N VAL A 374 17.28 15.38 21.09
CA VAL A 374 16.88 16.80 20.94
C VAL A 374 16.91 17.51 22.29
N SER A 375 17.78 18.51 22.48
CA SER A 375 17.87 19.29 23.73
C SER A 375 16.91 20.50 23.73
N SER A 376 16.71 21.15 24.88
CA SER A 376 15.98 22.43 24.93
C SER A 376 16.70 23.55 24.17
N ALA A 377 18.03 23.46 24.01
CA ALA A 377 18.79 24.43 23.22
C ALA A 377 18.42 24.33 21.72
N HIS A 378 18.20 23.11 21.21
CA HIS A 378 17.70 22.92 19.84
C HIS A 378 16.33 23.57 19.65
N VAL A 379 15.41 23.43 20.62
CA VAL A 379 14.09 24.08 20.55
C VAL A 379 14.21 25.61 20.49
N ILE A 380 15.03 26.21 21.36
CA ILE A 380 15.23 27.66 21.38
C ILE A 380 15.84 28.15 20.06
N GLU A 381 16.84 27.42 19.54
CA GLU A 381 17.51 27.79 18.29
C GLU A 381 16.59 27.61 17.07
N SER A 382 15.77 26.55 17.03
CA SER A 382 14.77 26.37 15.97
C SER A 382 13.73 27.50 15.95
N VAL A 383 13.30 27.99 17.11
CA VAL A 383 12.37 29.15 17.17
C VAL A 383 13.06 30.39 16.60
N ARG A 384 14.28 30.71 17.04
CA ARG A 384 15.04 31.87 16.54
C ARG A 384 15.31 31.78 15.05
N LEU A 385 15.66 30.60 14.56
CA LEU A 385 15.89 30.38 13.14
C LEU A 385 14.60 30.55 12.34
N ALA A 386 13.46 30.02 12.81
CA ALA A 386 12.18 30.22 12.14
C ALA A 386 11.78 31.71 12.08
N GLU A 387 11.97 32.47 13.15
CA GLU A 387 11.77 33.93 13.18
C GLU A 387 12.70 34.67 12.20
N THR A 388 13.97 34.27 12.15
CA THR A 388 14.96 34.86 11.23
C THR A 388 14.59 34.57 9.78
N LEU A 389 14.20 33.33 9.47
CA LEU A 389 13.75 32.94 8.13
C LEU A 389 12.49 33.71 7.71
N ALA A 390 11.53 33.90 8.62
CA ALA A 390 10.34 34.69 8.36
C ALA A 390 10.70 36.13 8.00
N ALA A 391 11.58 36.76 8.78
CA ALA A 391 12.05 38.12 8.51
C ALA A 391 12.81 38.22 7.17
N MET A 392 13.68 37.26 6.86
CA MET A 392 14.41 37.22 5.58
C MET A 392 13.47 37.05 4.38
N ARG A 393 12.36 36.34 4.56
CA ARG A 393 11.33 36.12 3.53
C ARG A 393 10.28 37.22 3.48
N GLY A 394 10.41 38.26 4.30
CA GLY A 394 9.44 39.36 4.36
C GLY A 394 8.07 38.96 4.94
N ARG A 395 8.02 37.87 5.70
CA ARG A 395 6.77 37.35 6.29
C ARG A 395 6.47 38.03 7.64
N PRO A 396 5.18 38.24 7.98
CA PRO A 396 4.81 38.86 9.24
C PRO A 396 5.07 37.96 10.45
N LEU A 397 4.91 36.65 10.30
CA LEU A 397 5.12 35.62 11.32
C LEU A 397 5.68 34.33 10.69
N PRO A 398 6.38 33.47 11.46
CA PRO A 398 6.84 32.18 10.95
C PRO A 398 5.66 31.25 10.66
N GLY A 399 5.60 30.70 9.45
CA GLY A 399 4.61 29.71 9.06
C GLY A 399 5.16 28.28 9.10
N LEU A 400 4.41 27.34 8.51
CA LEU A 400 4.84 25.94 8.46
C LEU A 400 6.17 25.75 7.72
N THR A 401 6.42 26.53 6.65
CA THR A 401 7.65 26.42 5.86
C THR A 401 8.89 26.81 6.69
N GLU A 402 8.89 27.97 7.36
CA GLU A 402 10.03 28.41 8.18
C GLU A 402 10.27 27.48 9.37
N THR A 403 9.19 26.97 9.97
CA THR A 403 9.31 26.04 11.08
C THR A 403 9.87 24.68 10.62
N THR A 404 9.44 24.19 9.45
CA THR A 404 9.96 22.95 8.86
C THR A 404 11.44 23.08 8.50
N ASP A 405 11.84 24.20 7.88
CA ASP A 405 13.25 24.47 7.55
C ASP A 405 14.11 24.58 8.81
N ALA A 406 13.60 25.23 9.86
CA ALA A 406 14.32 25.36 11.13
C ALA A 406 14.44 24.02 11.86
N VAL A 407 13.41 23.16 11.80
CA VAL A 407 13.47 21.78 12.33
C VAL A 407 14.48 20.97 11.55
N ARG A 408 14.47 21.05 10.21
CA ARG A 408 15.42 20.37 9.32
C ARG A 408 16.85 20.72 9.70
N ALA A 409 17.15 22.01 9.82
CA ALA A 409 18.51 22.49 10.09
C ALA A 409 18.99 22.17 11.51
N VAL A 410 18.15 22.36 12.53
CA VAL A 410 18.59 22.33 13.94
C VAL A 410 18.29 21.00 14.63
N MET A 411 17.09 20.42 14.44
CA MET A 411 16.68 19.20 15.16
C MET A 411 16.96 17.92 14.38
N CYS A 412 17.01 18.02 13.05
CA CYS A 412 17.22 16.89 12.15
C CYS A 412 18.62 16.87 11.53
N GLU A 413 19.49 17.83 11.87
CA GLU A 413 20.87 17.92 11.37
C GLU A 413 20.98 17.89 9.83
N GLY A 414 20.00 18.48 9.14
CA GLY A 414 19.90 18.52 7.68
C GLY A 414 19.31 17.26 7.03
N SER A 415 18.95 16.24 7.79
CA SER A 415 18.44 14.97 7.26
C SER A 415 16.93 14.99 7.01
N ASP A 416 16.52 14.56 5.82
CA ASP A 416 15.09 14.48 5.44
C ASP A 416 14.37 13.27 6.04
N VAL A 417 15.09 12.22 6.47
CA VAL A 417 14.50 11.02 7.10
C VAL A 417 13.73 11.33 8.40
N PRO A 418 14.33 11.94 9.45
CA PRO A 418 13.57 12.34 10.65
C PRO A 418 12.58 13.47 10.37
N LEU A 419 12.82 14.30 9.35
CA LEU A 419 11.86 15.31 8.93
C LEU A 419 10.59 14.69 8.33
N ALA A 420 10.72 13.62 7.55
CA ALA A 420 9.59 12.88 6.99
C ALA A 420 8.68 12.30 8.08
N LEU A 421 9.27 11.83 9.19
CA LEU A 421 8.51 11.41 10.37
C LEU A 421 7.72 12.58 11.00
N VAL A 422 8.35 13.74 11.16
CA VAL A 422 7.67 14.95 11.67
C VAL A 422 6.52 15.36 10.74
N HIS A 423 6.76 15.30 9.44
CA HIS A 423 5.74 15.59 8.44
C HIS A 423 4.55 14.62 8.56
N ASP A 424 4.82 13.31 8.57
CA ASP A 424 3.80 12.27 8.67
C ASP A 424 2.99 12.36 9.97
N ARG A 425 3.66 12.41 11.12
CA ARG A 425 3.04 12.29 12.45
C ARG A 425 2.48 13.60 13.01
N LEU A 426 3.01 14.77 12.60
CA LEU A 426 2.61 16.06 13.16
C LEU A 426 2.01 17.02 12.13
N VAL A 427 2.60 17.17 10.95
CA VAL A 427 2.12 18.13 9.94
C VAL A 427 0.81 17.64 9.32
N VAL A 428 0.80 16.39 8.85
CA VAL A 428 -0.43 15.71 8.44
C VAL A 428 -1.16 15.24 9.70
N GLY A 429 -0.53 14.35 10.47
CA GLY A 429 -1.06 13.83 11.72
C GLY A 429 -2.03 12.66 11.55
N ASP A 430 -2.15 11.88 12.61
CA ASP A 430 -2.88 10.61 12.62
C ASP A 430 -4.15 10.65 13.50
N VAL A 431 -4.72 11.84 13.69
CA VAL A 431 -5.91 12.00 14.52
C VAL A 431 -7.10 11.36 13.80
N LEU A 432 -7.77 10.43 14.47
CA LEU A 432 -9.05 9.84 14.10
C LEU A 432 -10.14 10.44 14.98
N GLY A 433 -11.21 10.96 14.38
CA GLY A 433 -12.34 11.48 15.14
C GLY A 433 -13.18 10.40 15.81
N GLU A 434 -14.15 10.83 16.61
CA GLU A 434 -15.07 9.97 17.35
C GLU A 434 -16.51 10.43 17.08
N VAL A 435 -17.42 9.48 16.88
CA VAL A 435 -18.85 9.73 16.65
C VAL A 435 -19.65 9.03 17.75
N PRO A 436 -20.70 9.67 18.32
CA PRO A 436 -21.53 9.08 19.35
C PRO A 436 -22.26 7.81 18.90
N VAL A 437 -22.59 6.94 19.85
CA VAL A 437 -23.37 5.69 19.61
C VAL A 437 -24.81 5.98 19.17
N SER A 438 -25.30 7.17 19.48
CA SER A 438 -26.62 7.66 19.10
C SER A 438 -26.71 8.04 17.62
N ALA A 439 -25.57 8.20 16.92
CA ALA A 439 -25.57 8.51 15.51
C ALA A 439 -26.23 7.38 14.68
N PRO A 440 -27.03 7.72 13.67
CA PRO A 440 -27.62 6.73 12.77
C PRO A 440 -26.54 5.84 12.15
N ALA A 441 -26.72 4.53 12.21
CA ALA A 441 -25.76 3.60 11.63
C ALA A 441 -26.47 2.35 11.14
N VAL A 442 -25.99 1.80 10.02
CA VAL A 442 -26.48 0.51 9.52
C VAL A 442 -26.30 -0.57 10.58
N PRO A 443 -27.20 -1.59 10.66
CA PRO A 443 -27.14 -2.62 11.69
C PRO A 443 -25.76 -3.30 11.81
N LEU A 444 -25.10 -3.55 10.67
CA LEU A 444 -23.77 -4.16 10.62
C LEU A 444 -22.69 -3.28 11.29
N GLN A 445 -22.73 -1.96 11.09
CA GLN A 445 -21.82 -1.01 11.74
C GLN A 445 -21.98 -1.01 13.26
N ARG A 446 -23.23 -1.13 13.75
CA ARG A 446 -23.51 -1.26 15.19
C ARG A 446 -22.93 -2.56 15.75
N ASP A 447 -23.01 -3.65 14.99
CA ASP A 447 -22.42 -4.93 15.37
C ASP A 447 -20.88 -4.88 15.40
N VAL A 448 -20.25 -4.29 14.38
CA VAL A 448 -18.79 -4.05 14.35
C VAL A 448 -18.36 -3.24 15.58
N THR A 449 -19.02 -2.13 15.86
CA THR A 449 -18.71 -1.27 17.04
C THR A 449 -18.86 -2.02 18.36
N ARG A 450 -19.88 -2.89 18.48
CA ARG A 450 -20.09 -3.75 19.63
C ARG A 450 -18.95 -4.76 19.80
N LEU A 451 -18.50 -5.38 18.71
CA LEU A 451 -17.38 -6.34 18.72
C LEU A 451 -16.04 -5.66 19.03
N GLN A 452 -15.79 -4.47 18.47
CA GLN A 452 -14.61 -3.64 18.78
C GLN A 452 -14.49 -3.38 20.29
N ARG A 453 -15.59 -2.97 20.94
CA ARG A 453 -15.63 -2.74 22.40
C ARG A 453 -15.42 -4.02 23.21
N ARG A 454 -16.12 -5.11 22.84
CA ARG A 454 -16.00 -6.41 23.52
C ARG A 454 -14.56 -6.95 23.46
N LEU A 455 -13.91 -6.84 22.31
CA LEU A 455 -12.57 -7.37 22.06
C LEU A 455 -11.44 -6.39 22.39
N ARG A 456 -11.80 -5.17 22.86
CA ARG A 456 -10.86 -4.08 23.17
C ARG A 456 -9.92 -3.77 21.99
N LEU A 457 -10.46 -3.80 20.78
CA LEU A 457 -9.78 -3.40 19.56
C LEU A 457 -10.25 -1.98 19.20
N LYS A 458 -9.40 -0.98 19.47
CA LYS A 458 -9.70 0.41 19.12
C LYS A 458 -9.34 0.63 17.65
N PRO A 459 -10.21 1.27 16.84
CA PRO A 459 -9.81 1.76 15.53
C PRO A 459 -8.79 2.89 15.70
N GLU A 460 -7.69 2.81 14.96
CA GLU A 460 -6.58 3.76 15.01
C GLU A 460 -6.18 4.06 13.56
N ALA A 461 -5.94 5.33 13.23
CA ALA A 461 -5.46 5.71 11.89
C ALA A 461 -3.98 5.35 11.68
N GLN A 462 -3.26 5.08 12.77
CA GLN A 462 -1.85 4.67 12.75
C GLN A 462 -1.71 3.18 12.49
N ASP A 463 -0.65 2.81 11.77
CA ASP A 463 -0.24 1.42 11.65
C ASP A 463 0.13 0.87 13.03
N ARG A 464 -0.61 -0.14 13.47
CA ARG A 464 -0.37 -0.83 14.72
C ARG A 464 -0.08 -2.30 14.48
N GLU A 465 1.08 -2.76 14.92
CA GLU A 465 1.41 -4.18 14.94
C GLU A 465 0.78 -4.85 16.17
N LEU A 466 0.07 -5.96 15.94
CA LEU A 466 -0.64 -6.71 16.97
C LEU A 466 -0.28 -8.18 16.87
N GLU A 467 0.48 -8.66 17.86
CA GLU A 467 0.71 -10.10 18.05
C GLU A 467 -0.43 -10.71 18.86
N LEU A 468 -1.05 -11.76 18.31
CA LEU A 468 -2.16 -12.49 18.90
C LEU A 468 -1.72 -13.91 19.30
N ASP A 469 -2.05 -14.32 20.53
CA ASP A 469 -1.89 -15.70 20.99
C ASP A 469 -3.25 -16.41 20.97
N LEU A 470 -3.47 -17.29 19.99
CA LEU A 470 -4.75 -17.94 19.71
C LEU A 470 -5.26 -18.84 20.86
N ARG A 471 -4.43 -19.15 21.85
CA ARG A 471 -4.84 -19.91 23.04
C ARG A 471 -5.66 -19.06 24.01
N LYS A 472 -5.55 -17.73 23.91
CA LYS A 472 -6.32 -16.78 24.72
C LYS A 472 -7.62 -16.47 23.99
N GLU A 473 -8.75 -16.68 24.67
CA GLU A 473 -10.09 -16.48 24.08
C GLU A 473 -10.29 -15.07 23.49
N THR A 474 -9.72 -14.04 24.13
CA THR A 474 -9.80 -12.66 23.61
C THR A 474 -9.03 -12.50 22.31
N ASP A 475 -7.81 -13.03 22.21
CA ASP A 475 -6.96 -12.91 21.02
C ASP A 475 -7.48 -13.80 19.88
N ALA A 476 -8.00 -14.98 20.20
CA ALA A 476 -8.77 -15.80 19.25
C ALA A 476 -9.98 -15.02 18.70
N GLY A 477 -10.73 -14.33 19.58
CA GLY A 477 -11.84 -13.47 19.18
C GLY A 477 -11.41 -12.31 18.27
N ARG A 478 -10.23 -11.71 18.51
CA ARG A 478 -9.65 -10.66 17.65
C ARG A 478 -9.30 -11.19 16.27
N SER A 479 -8.60 -12.33 16.20
CA SER A 479 -8.25 -13.00 14.95
C SER A 479 -9.51 -13.33 14.13
N ARG A 480 -10.54 -13.93 14.75
CA ARG A 480 -11.82 -14.25 14.08
C ARG A 480 -12.49 -13.00 13.50
N LEU A 481 -12.51 -11.89 14.25
CA LEU A 481 -13.09 -10.63 13.76
C LEU A 481 -12.34 -10.14 12.50
N LEU A 482 -11.01 -10.09 12.55
CA LEU A 482 -10.19 -9.58 11.46
C LEU A 482 -10.34 -10.44 10.19
N HIS A 483 -10.35 -11.77 10.32
CA HIS A 483 -10.61 -12.67 9.20
C HIS A 483 -12.02 -12.50 8.60
N ARG A 484 -13.05 -12.34 9.45
CA ARG A 484 -14.43 -12.11 8.98
C ARG A 484 -14.55 -10.78 8.23
N LEU A 485 -13.94 -9.73 8.74
CA LEU A 485 -13.93 -8.42 8.06
C LEU A 485 -13.19 -8.49 6.72
N ARG A 486 -12.07 -9.19 6.65
CA ARG A 486 -11.33 -9.41 5.40
C ARG A 486 -12.17 -10.17 4.37
N LEU A 487 -12.92 -11.20 4.78
CA LEU A 487 -13.89 -11.89 3.90
C LEU A 487 -14.97 -10.95 3.34
N LEU A 488 -15.40 -9.98 4.15
CA LEU A 488 -16.35 -8.96 3.70
C LEU A 488 -15.74 -7.90 2.77
N GLY A 489 -14.42 -7.90 2.56
CA GLY A 489 -13.69 -6.86 1.83
C GLY A 489 -13.37 -5.62 2.68
N ILE A 490 -13.48 -5.72 4.01
CA ILE A 490 -13.15 -4.67 4.96
C ILE A 490 -11.72 -4.88 5.45
N GLY A 491 -10.77 -4.22 4.78
CA GLY A 491 -9.33 -4.34 5.03
C GLY A 491 -8.82 -3.62 6.29
N TRP A 492 -9.41 -3.86 7.46
CA TRP A 492 -8.92 -3.26 8.71
C TRP A 492 -7.57 -3.83 9.17
N GLY A 493 -7.27 -5.08 8.81
CA GLY A 493 -6.04 -5.74 9.20
C GLY A 493 -5.42 -6.59 8.11
N GLU A 494 -4.10 -6.52 8.03
CA GLU A 494 -3.28 -7.37 7.15
C GLU A 494 -2.44 -8.34 7.99
N PRO A 495 -2.50 -9.65 7.71
CA PRO A 495 -1.63 -10.62 8.36
C PRO A 495 -0.19 -10.43 7.88
N THR A 496 0.76 -10.50 8.80
CA THR A 496 2.19 -10.32 8.55
C THR A 496 2.97 -11.54 9.03
N ALA A 497 4.12 -11.80 8.40
CA ALA A 497 4.97 -12.93 8.79
C ALA A 497 5.51 -12.71 10.21
N SER A 498 5.23 -13.65 11.11
CA SER A 498 5.68 -13.57 12.50
C SER A 498 7.20 -13.71 12.55
N ARG A 499 7.90 -12.73 13.15
CA ARG A 499 9.36 -12.79 13.34
C ARG A 499 9.71 -13.91 14.31
N GLY A 500 10.33 -14.99 13.81
CA GLY A 500 10.95 -16.03 14.64
C GLY A 500 9.99 -17.04 15.30
N SER A 501 8.81 -17.28 14.72
CA SER A 501 7.82 -18.23 15.25
C SER A 501 7.42 -19.28 14.21
N THR A 502 7.80 -20.54 14.41
CA THR A 502 7.30 -21.70 13.63
C THR A 502 5.98 -22.27 14.19
N GLY A 503 5.40 -21.64 15.23
CA GLY A 503 4.19 -22.13 15.89
C GLY A 503 2.90 -21.59 15.27
N THR A 504 1.93 -22.47 15.01
CA THR A 504 0.58 -22.18 14.45
C THR A 504 -0.36 -21.43 15.41
N PHE A 505 0.08 -21.14 16.63
CA PHE A 505 -0.72 -20.48 17.67
C PHE A 505 -0.49 -18.96 17.77
N ARG A 506 0.48 -18.41 17.02
CA ARG A 506 0.74 -16.96 16.97
C ARG A 506 0.40 -16.39 15.61
N GLU A 507 -0.28 -15.26 15.63
CA GLU A 507 -0.55 -14.46 14.44
C GLU A 507 -0.08 -13.04 14.67
N THR A 508 0.54 -12.43 13.66
CA THR A 508 0.96 -11.03 13.71
C THR A 508 0.15 -10.26 12.68
N TRP A 509 -0.51 -9.19 13.11
CA TRP A 509 -1.37 -8.37 12.26
C TRP A 509 -0.88 -6.93 12.25
N ARG A 510 -0.93 -6.28 11.08
CA ARG A 510 -0.83 -4.83 10.96
C ARG A 510 -2.24 -4.28 10.80
N LEU A 511 -2.65 -3.42 11.73
CA LEU A 511 -3.97 -2.81 11.74
C LEU A 511 -3.87 -1.34 11.35
N ARG A 512 -4.77 -0.88 10.48
CA ARG A 512 -4.99 0.54 10.15
C ARG A 512 -6.46 0.77 9.85
N TRP A 513 -7.08 1.74 10.51
CA TRP A 513 -8.46 2.14 10.24
C TRP A 513 -8.52 3.33 9.29
N GLU A 514 -9.23 3.16 8.17
CA GLU A 514 -9.49 4.22 7.20
C GLU A 514 -10.99 4.55 7.14
N PRO A 515 -11.38 5.81 6.89
CA PRO A 515 -12.80 6.19 6.79
C PRO A 515 -13.59 5.41 5.73
N GLU A 516 -12.96 5.01 4.62
CA GLU A 516 -13.55 4.20 3.56
C GLU A 516 -14.04 2.84 4.09
N LEU A 517 -13.44 2.32 5.17
CA LEU A 517 -13.90 1.09 5.82
C LEU A 517 -15.32 1.25 6.36
N ALA A 518 -15.77 2.45 6.72
CA ALA A 518 -17.16 2.69 7.10
C ALA A 518 -18.14 2.48 5.91
N VAL A 519 -17.74 2.88 4.69
CA VAL A 519 -18.50 2.60 3.47
C VAL A 519 -18.47 1.12 3.14
N ARG A 520 -17.30 0.46 3.25
CA ARG A 520 -17.19 -1.00 3.08
C ARG A 520 -18.08 -1.78 4.06
N VAL A 521 -18.23 -1.29 5.30
CA VAL A 521 -19.18 -1.85 6.27
C VAL A 521 -20.63 -1.62 5.82
N ALA A 522 -20.97 -0.46 5.26
CA ALA A 522 -22.30 -0.21 4.71
C ALA A 522 -22.63 -1.11 3.50
N GLU A 523 -21.68 -1.26 2.56
CA GLU A 523 -21.78 -2.19 1.42
C GLU A 523 -21.95 -3.64 1.88
N ALA A 524 -21.16 -4.06 2.87
CA ALA A 524 -21.24 -5.40 3.44
C ALA A 524 -22.58 -5.68 4.15
N GLY A 525 -23.35 -4.64 4.48
CA GLY A 525 -24.68 -4.76 5.08
C GLY A 525 -25.70 -5.52 4.23
N VAL A 526 -25.49 -5.60 2.90
CA VAL A 526 -26.32 -6.41 1.99
C VAL A 526 -26.27 -7.90 2.33
N TRP A 527 -25.15 -8.38 2.87
CA TRP A 527 -24.96 -9.79 3.23
C TRP A 527 -25.55 -10.14 4.60
N GLY A 528 -25.79 -9.16 5.48
CA GLY A 528 -26.38 -9.41 6.79
C GLY A 528 -26.24 -8.26 7.78
N THR A 529 -26.97 -8.37 8.89
CA THR A 529 -26.99 -7.36 9.96
C THR A 529 -25.93 -7.57 11.05
N THR A 530 -25.24 -8.71 11.03
CA THR A 530 -24.14 -9.04 11.95
C THR A 530 -22.93 -9.52 11.17
N VAL A 531 -21.72 -9.33 11.72
CA VAL A 531 -20.46 -9.67 11.03
C VAL A 531 -20.39 -11.17 10.71
N VAL A 532 -20.89 -12.02 11.60
CA VAL A 532 -20.91 -13.48 11.39
C VAL A 532 -21.86 -13.84 10.25
N ALA A 533 -23.12 -13.38 10.32
CA ALA A 533 -24.11 -13.70 9.29
C ALA A 533 -23.70 -13.17 7.91
N ALA A 534 -23.19 -11.93 7.87
CA ALA A 534 -22.70 -11.32 6.63
C ALA A 534 -21.52 -12.10 6.04
N ALA A 535 -20.53 -12.47 6.87
CA ALA A 535 -19.37 -13.22 6.39
C ALA A 535 -19.77 -14.64 5.92
N THR A 536 -20.71 -15.30 6.60
CA THR A 536 -21.28 -16.59 6.17
C THR A 536 -21.94 -16.48 4.81
N ALA A 537 -22.89 -15.54 4.64
CA ALA A 537 -23.62 -15.38 3.38
C ALA A 537 -22.70 -15.00 2.21
N LYS A 538 -21.71 -14.13 2.46
CA LYS A 538 -20.68 -13.78 1.48
C LYS A 538 -19.84 -14.99 1.09
N ALA A 539 -19.35 -15.76 2.06
CA ALA A 539 -18.56 -16.97 1.76
C ALA A 539 -19.37 -18.01 0.97
N GLU A 540 -20.65 -18.21 1.26
CA GLU A 540 -21.52 -19.10 0.47
C GLU A 540 -21.67 -18.63 -0.98
N ALA A 541 -21.88 -17.32 -1.19
CA ALA A 541 -22.00 -16.74 -2.52
C ALA A 541 -20.68 -16.82 -3.31
N ASP A 542 -19.56 -16.50 -2.66
CA ASP A 542 -18.23 -16.57 -3.26
C ASP A 542 -17.87 -18.01 -3.65
N ALA A 543 -18.27 -19.00 -2.84
CA ALA A 543 -18.07 -20.42 -3.17
C ALA A 543 -18.82 -20.81 -4.45
N ILE A 544 -20.10 -20.43 -4.55
CA ILE A 544 -20.91 -20.71 -5.73
C ILE A 544 -20.30 -20.03 -6.98
N GLY A 545 -19.87 -18.77 -6.84
CA GLY A 545 -19.31 -17.96 -7.93
C GLY A 545 -17.85 -18.26 -8.31
N ALA A 546 -17.10 -18.97 -7.47
CA ALA A 546 -15.69 -19.31 -7.72
C ALA A 546 -15.50 -20.02 -9.07
N ARG A 547 -14.43 -19.73 -9.80
CA ARG A 547 -14.20 -20.33 -11.13
C ARG A 547 -13.16 -21.43 -11.12
N SER A 548 -12.25 -21.40 -10.14
CA SER A 548 -11.17 -22.37 -10.01
C SER A 548 -11.24 -23.17 -8.72
N LEU A 549 -10.57 -24.32 -8.71
CA LEU A 549 -10.35 -25.11 -7.50
C LEU A 549 -9.51 -24.36 -6.45
N ALA A 550 -8.56 -23.53 -6.92
CA ALA A 550 -7.72 -22.70 -6.07
C ALA A 550 -8.54 -21.68 -5.27
N ASP A 551 -9.50 -21.00 -5.92
CA ASP A 551 -10.37 -20.00 -5.28
C ASP A 551 -11.18 -20.62 -4.13
N VAL A 552 -11.78 -21.80 -4.37
CA VAL A 552 -12.60 -22.49 -3.36
C VAL A 552 -11.72 -23.03 -2.22
N THR A 553 -10.50 -23.49 -2.53
CA THR A 553 -9.55 -23.95 -1.52
C THR A 553 -9.10 -22.80 -0.61
N ALA A 554 -8.78 -21.65 -1.18
CA ALA A 554 -8.44 -20.44 -0.42
C ALA A 554 -9.64 -19.96 0.42
N LEU A 555 -10.85 -20.04 -0.13
CA LEU A 555 -12.08 -19.69 0.61
C LEU A 555 -12.34 -20.65 1.78
N ALA A 556 -12.07 -21.95 1.63
CA ALA A 556 -12.18 -22.92 2.71
C ALA A 556 -11.19 -22.59 3.85
N GLU A 557 -9.94 -22.25 3.51
CA GLU A 557 -8.94 -21.78 4.48
C GLU A 557 -9.41 -20.52 5.21
N HIS A 558 -9.93 -19.52 4.47
CA HIS A 558 -10.48 -18.31 5.09
C HIS A 558 -11.69 -18.60 6.00
N CYS A 559 -12.58 -19.53 5.65
CA CYS A 559 -13.72 -19.91 6.49
C CYS A 559 -13.30 -20.56 7.81
N LEU A 560 -12.23 -21.36 7.80
CA LEU A 560 -11.66 -21.95 9.01
C LEU A 560 -11.01 -20.90 9.91
N LEU A 561 -10.24 -19.98 9.32
CA LEU A 561 -9.62 -18.87 10.02
C LEU A 561 -10.66 -17.86 10.57
N ALA A 562 -11.79 -17.70 9.88
CA ALA A 562 -12.92 -16.87 10.31
C ALA A 562 -13.90 -17.58 11.26
N GLU A 563 -13.75 -18.90 11.47
CA GLU A 563 -14.67 -19.76 12.23
C GLU A 563 -16.13 -19.56 11.80
N LEU A 564 -16.43 -20.00 10.56
CA LEU A 564 -17.75 -19.94 9.94
C LEU A 564 -18.31 -21.37 9.73
N PRO A 565 -18.86 -22.00 10.77
CA PRO A 565 -19.30 -23.40 10.70
C PRO A 565 -20.48 -23.61 9.73
N ASP A 566 -21.33 -22.60 9.53
CA ASP A 566 -22.50 -22.71 8.66
C ASP A 566 -22.14 -22.61 7.17
N ALA A 567 -21.11 -21.83 6.82
CA ALA A 567 -20.64 -21.68 5.44
C ALA A 567 -19.81 -22.90 4.98
N LEU A 568 -19.07 -23.53 5.92
CA LEU A 568 -18.10 -24.57 5.61
C LEU A 568 -18.71 -25.76 4.84
N PRO A 569 -19.89 -26.33 5.19
CA PRO A 569 -20.52 -27.39 4.42
C PRO A 569 -20.80 -27.02 2.96
N VAL A 570 -21.19 -25.78 2.68
CA VAL A 570 -21.45 -25.30 1.31
C VAL A 570 -20.14 -25.21 0.53
N VAL A 571 -19.11 -24.59 1.12
CA VAL A 571 -17.78 -24.48 0.52
C VAL A 571 -17.19 -25.87 0.24
N MET A 572 -17.32 -26.80 1.19
CA MET A 572 -16.80 -28.16 1.06
C MET A 572 -17.51 -28.96 -0.02
N ARG A 573 -18.84 -28.85 -0.14
CA ARG A 573 -19.60 -29.47 -1.23
C ARG A 573 -19.12 -28.96 -2.59
N VAL A 574 -19.01 -27.65 -2.72
CA VAL A 574 -18.54 -26.99 -3.94
C VAL A 574 -17.10 -27.38 -4.29
N LEU A 575 -16.23 -27.48 -3.28
CA LEU A 575 -14.85 -27.94 -3.43
C LEU A 575 -14.81 -29.38 -3.95
N ALA A 576 -15.62 -30.27 -3.37
CA ALA A 576 -15.70 -31.68 -3.76
C ALA A 576 -16.25 -31.83 -5.19
N ASP A 577 -17.28 -31.07 -5.55
CA ASP A 577 -17.87 -31.06 -6.89
C ASP A 577 -16.86 -30.58 -7.93
N ARG A 578 -16.10 -29.51 -7.65
CA ARG A 578 -15.05 -29.01 -8.55
C ARG A 578 -13.87 -29.96 -8.65
N ALA A 579 -13.38 -30.50 -7.54
CA ALA A 579 -12.31 -31.49 -7.53
C ALA A 579 -12.70 -32.80 -8.24
N ALA A 580 -13.99 -33.12 -8.32
CA ALA A 580 -14.49 -34.25 -9.09
C ALA A 580 -14.56 -33.99 -10.60
N LEU A 581 -14.72 -32.73 -11.01
CA LEU A 581 -14.83 -32.32 -12.42
C LEU A 581 -13.49 -31.87 -13.02
N ASP A 582 -12.52 -31.49 -12.19
CA ASP A 582 -11.19 -31.08 -12.64
C ASP A 582 -10.38 -32.30 -13.10
N ALA A 583 -10.03 -32.31 -14.38
CA ALA A 583 -9.24 -33.37 -15.00
C ALA A 583 -7.73 -33.08 -14.94
N ASP A 584 -7.33 -31.85 -14.57
CA ASP A 584 -5.93 -31.46 -14.52
C ASP A 584 -5.31 -31.82 -13.16
N VAL A 585 -4.39 -32.79 -13.19
CA VAL A 585 -3.72 -33.30 -12.01
C VAL A 585 -2.78 -32.26 -11.39
N GLY A 586 -2.24 -31.32 -12.18
CA GLY A 586 -1.42 -30.22 -11.68
C GLY A 586 -2.21 -29.33 -10.73
N HIS A 587 -3.43 -28.95 -11.09
CA HIS A 587 -4.32 -28.16 -10.22
C HIS A 587 -4.70 -28.90 -8.94
N LEU A 588 -5.00 -30.21 -9.04
CA LEU A 588 -5.29 -31.04 -7.86
C LEU A 588 -4.08 -31.15 -6.92
N ALA A 589 -2.87 -31.30 -7.48
CA ALA A 589 -1.62 -31.38 -6.73
C ALA A 589 -1.26 -30.04 -6.04
N GLN A 590 -1.60 -28.91 -6.65
CA GLN A 590 -1.42 -27.57 -6.06
C GLN A 590 -2.43 -27.28 -4.93
N ALA A 591 -3.65 -27.80 -5.03
CA ALA A 591 -4.70 -27.58 -4.04
C ALA A 591 -4.50 -28.40 -2.74
N LEU A 592 -3.97 -29.62 -2.84
CA LEU A 592 -3.83 -30.54 -1.70
C LEU A 592 -3.02 -29.95 -0.52
N PRO A 593 -1.84 -29.33 -0.72
CA PRO A 593 -1.07 -28.73 0.36
C PRO A 593 -1.83 -27.67 1.16
N ALA A 594 -2.67 -26.86 0.50
CA ALA A 594 -3.46 -25.82 1.17
C ALA A 594 -4.55 -26.43 2.06
N LEU A 595 -5.22 -27.50 1.61
CA LEU A 595 -6.19 -28.24 2.42
C LEU A 595 -5.53 -28.93 3.62
N VAL A 596 -4.33 -29.51 3.44
CA VAL A 596 -3.61 -30.16 4.54
C VAL A 596 -3.10 -29.15 5.58
N ARG A 597 -2.62 -27.98 5.15
CA ARG A 597 -2.29 -26.89 6.09
C ARG A 597 -3.54 -26.47 6.88
N SER A 598 -4.68 -26.38 6.22
CA SER A 598 -5.97 -26.04 6.83
C SER A 598 -6.41 -27.04 7.91
N LEU A 599 -6.17 -28.34 7.71
CA LEU A 599 -6.40 -29.37 8.74
C LEU A 599 -5.60 -29.12 10.03
N ARG A 600 -4.37 -28.60 9.91
CA ARG A 600 -3.50 -28.33 11.07
C ARG A 600 -3.98 -27.12 11.91
N TYR A 601 -4.71 -26.19 11.30
CA TYR A 601 -5.32 -25.06 12.02
C TYR A 601 -6.61 -25.44 12.76
N GLY A 602 -7.30 -26.50 12.32
CA GLY A 602 -8.54 -26.97 12.93
C GLY A 602 -8.40 -27.44 14.37
N ASP A 603 -7.30 -28.11 14.70
CA ASP A 603 -7.00 -28.60 16.06
C ASP A 603 -6.81 -27.46 17.08
N VAL A 604 -6.29 -26.31 16.63
CA VAL A 604 -6.11 -25.12 17.50
C VAL A 604 -7.42 -24.36 17.71
N ARG A 605 -8.37 -24.47 16.76
CA ARG A 605 -9.58 -23.63 16.69
C ARG A 605 -10.88 -24.36 17.05
N GLY A 606 -10.84 -25.68 17.23
CA GLY A 606 -11.98 -26.49 17.69
C GLY A 606 -13.07 -26.72 16.63
N THR A 607 -12.72 -26.59 15.35
CA THR A 607 -13.63 -26.85 14.22
C THR A 607 -13.59 -28.33 13.85
N ASP A 608 -14.75 -28.95 13.60
CA ASP A 608 -14.82 -30.32 13.10
C ASP A 608 -14.23 -30.41 11.68
N THR A 609 -13.01 -30.94 11.59
CA THR A 609 -12.25 -31.06 10.35
C THR A 609 -12.49 -32.38 9.62
N GLN A 610 -13.40 -33.24 10.08
CA GLN A 610 -13.58 -34.57 9.49
C GLN A 610 -13.95 -34.49 7.99
N ALA A 611 -14.90 -33.61 7.64
CA ALA A 611 -15.28 -33.40 6.24
C ALA A 611 -14.12 -32.89 5.36
N LEU A 612 -13.23 -32.07 5.93
CA LEU A 612 -12.03 -31.58 5.24
C LEU A 612 -11.01 -32.68 5.03
N ALA A 613 -10.85 -33.58 6.01
CA ALA A 613 -9.95 -34.72 5.92
C ALA A 613 -10.43 -35.71 4.85
N GLU A 614 -11.74 -35.97 4.77
CA GLU A 614 -12.35 -36.81 3.75
C GLU A 614 -12.12 -36.25 2.33
N VAL A 615 -12.30 -34.94 2.14
CA VAL A 615 -12.03 -34.30 0.84
C VAL A 615 -10.55 -34.29 0.49
N ALA A 616 -9.67 -34.02 1.46
CA ALA A 616 -8.22 -34.08 1.25
C ALA A 616 -7.74 -35.48 0.88
N ALA A 617 -8.28 -36.52 1.54
CA ALA A 617 -7.99 -37.91 1.21
C ALA A 617 -8.49 -38.28 -0.20
N GLY A 618 -9.72 -37.90 -0.55
CA GLY A 618 -10.27 -38.12 -1.88
C GLY A 618 -9.52 -37.36 -2.99
N LEU A 619 -8.99 -36.17 -2.69
CA LEU A 619 -8.14 -35.41 -3.61
C LEU A 619 -6.78 -36.09 -3.79
N ALA A 620 -6.16 -36.53 -2.68
CA ALA A 620 -4.89 -37.26 -2.72
C ALA A 620 -5.00 -38.54 -3.56
N GLU A 621 -6.09 -39.29 -3.47
CA GLU A 621 -6.29 -40.48 -4.31
C GLU A 621 -6.35 -40.17 -5.80
N ARG A 622 -7.01 -39.08 -6.19
CA ARG A 622 -7.04 -38.63 -7.59
C ARG A 622 -5.67 -38.20 -8.07
N VAL A 623 -4.93 -37.44 -7.24
CA VAL A 623 -3.53 -37.09 -7.52
C VAL A 623 -2.69 -38.35 -7.69
N PHE A 624 -2.81 -39.35 -6.80
CA PHE A 624 -2.02 -40.57 -6.89
C PHE A 624 -2.25 -41.36 -8.18
N VAL A 625 -3.50 -41.41 -8.65
CA VAL A 625 -3.85 -42.10 -9.90
C VAL A 625 -3.43 -41.29 -11.13
N GLY A 626 -3.62 -39.97 -11.11
CA GLY A 626 -3.39 -39.10 -12.26
C GLY A 626 -1.94 -38.62 -12.44
N LEU A 627 -1.13 -38.62 -11.38
CA LEU A 627 0.22 -38.04 -11.42
C LEU A 627 1.19 -38.83 -12.32
N PRO A 628 1.22 -40.18 -12.30
CA PRO A 628 2.09 -40.95 -13.21
C PRO A 628 1.87 -40.72 -14.71
N PRO A 629 0.64 -40.63 -15.25
CA PRO A 629 0.43 -40.23 -16.64
C PRO A 629 0.67 -38.73 -16.90
N ALA A 630 0.35 -37.85 -15.95
CA ALA A 630 0.60 -36.40 -16.10
C ALA A 630 2.08 -36.04 -16.14
N CYS A 631 2.95 -36.82 -15.49
CA CYS A 631 4.39 -36.64 -15.51
C CYS A 631 5.07 -37.20 -16.78
N ALA A 632 4.33 -37.73 -17.75
CA ALA A 632 4.91 -38.30 -18.95
C ALA A 632 5.07 -37.25 -20.06
N ALA A 633 6.23 -37.28 -20.76
CA ALA A 633 6.50 -36.47 -21.95
C ALA A 633 6.33 -34.94 -21.76
N LEU A 634 6.67 -34.43 -20.57
CA LEU A 634 6.72 -32.99 -20.30
C LEU A 634 7.99 -32.37 -20.91
N ASP A 635 7.91 -31.10 -21.30
CA ASP A 635 9.09 -30.29 -21.59
C ASP A 635 9.85 -29.92 -20.30
N ALA A 636 10.98 -29.22 -20.44
CA ALA A 636 11.86 -28.91 -19.32
C ALA A 636 11.20 -28.00 -18.26
N ASP A 637 10.40 -27.01 -18.69
CA ASP A 637 9.78 -26.03 -17.79
C ASP A 637 8.58 -26.66 -17.06
N ALA A 638 7.73 -27.39 -17.77
CA ALA A 638 6.61 -28.12 -17.18
C ALA A 638 7.08 -29.26 -16.25
N ALA A 639 8.21 -29.91 -16.55
CA ALA A 639 8.80 -30.92 -15.67
C ALA A 639 9.28 -30.32 -14.34
N GLU A 640 9.82 -29.10 -14.37
CA GLU A 640 10.29 -28.39 -13.19
C GLU A 640 9.13 -27.90 -12.32
N GLU A 641 8.06 -27.37 -12.93
CA GLU A 641 6.82 -27.03 -12.21
C GLU A 641 6.19 -28.28 -11.56
N MET A 642 6.07 -29.36 -12.32
CA MET A 642 5.51 -30.61 -11.82
C MET A 642 6.36 -31.22 -10.69
N ARG A 643 7.69 -31.08 -10.74
CA ARG A 643 8.58 -31.45 -9.63
C ARG A 643 8.23 -30.69 -8.36
N GLY A 644 7.98 -29.39 -8.45
CA GLY A 644 7.52 -28.56 -7.33
C GLY A 644 6.19 -29.07 -6.75
N ASN A 645 5.25 -29.46 -7.62
CA ASN A 645 3.98 -30.06 -7.20
C ASN A 645 4.18 -31.41 -6.48
N VAL A 646 5.07 -32.28 -6.98
CA VAL A 646 5.43 -33.57 -6.34
C VAL A 646 5.98 -33.35 -4.93
N ASP A 647 6.84 -32.34 -4.74
CA ASP A 647 7.42 -31.99 -3.44
C ASP A 647 6.37 -31.48 -2.45
N ALA A 648 5.47 -30.62 -2.95
CA ALA A 648 4.38 -30.08 -2.13
C ALA A 648 3.40 -31.19 -1.70
N VAL A 649 3.04 -32.10 -2.61
CA VAL A 649 2.20 -33.27 -2.32
C VAL A 649 2.89 -34.21 -1.34
N HIS A 650 4.17 -34.50 -1.51
CA HIS A 650 4.92 -35.36 -0.59
C HIS A 650 4.89 -34.81 0.85
N THR A 651 5.12 -33.50 1.00
CA THR A 651 5.03 -32.84 2.30
C THR A 651 3.62 -32.93 2.88
N ALA A 652 2.58 -32.72 2.06
CA ALA A 652 1.19 -32.80 2.48
C ALA A 652 0.77 -34.21 2.92
N VAL A 653 1.17 -35.25 2.17
CA VAL A 653 0.90 -36.66 2.51
C VAL A 653 1.62 -37.06 3.80
N GLY A 654 2.85 -36.57 4.00
CA GLY A 654 3.60 -36.78 5.25
C GLY A 654 2.80 -36.33 6.48
N LEU A 655 2.20 -35.15 6.40
CA LEU A 655 1.36 -34.58 7.47
C LEU A 655 0.03 -35.32 7.67
N LEU A 656 -0.62 -35.77 6.59
CA LEU A 656 -1.85 -36.58 6.68
C LEU A 656 -1.59 -37.94 7.37
N GLY A 657 -0.45 -38.57 7.06
CA GLY A 657 -0.08 -39.85 7.67
C GLY A 657 0.21 -39.79 9.17
N GLU A 658 0.70 -38.66 9.69
CA GLU A 658 0.91 -38.46 11.14
C GLU A 658 -0.41 -38.38 11.94
N GLY A 659 -1.51 -38.01 11.28
CA GLY A 659 -2.85 -37.95 11.86
C GLY A 659 -3.50 -39.34 12.02
N GLU A 660 -3.33 -40.23 11.03
CA GLU A 660 -3.86 -41.61 11.07
C GLU A 660 -3.18 -42.49 12.13
N GLU A 661 -1.90 -42.25 12.45
CA GLU A 661 -1.16 -43.02 13.48
C GLU A 661 -1.50 -42.61 14.92
N ARG A 662 -2.17 -41.46 15.12
CA ARG A 662 -2.48 -40.90 16.44
C ARG A 662 -3.81 -41.35 17.05
N ASP A 663 -4.63 -42.13 16.34
CA ASP A 663 -5.85 -42.74 16.88
C ASP A 663 -5.57 -44.17 17.41
N PRO A 664 -5.41 -44.40 18.73
CA PRO A 664 -5.21 -45.72 19.29
C PRO A 664 -6.52 -46.16 19.93
N VAL A 665 -7.48 -46.63 19.13
CA VAL A 665 -8.63 -47.35 19.69
C VAL A 665 -8.33 -48.84 19.73
N GLY A 666 -8.03 -49.34 20.93
CA GLY A 666 -8.23 -50.74 21.31
C GLY A 666 -6.96 -51.51 21.65
N GLY A 667 -6.66 -51.63 22.95
CA GLY A 667 -5.60 -52.47 23.46
C GLY A 667 -5.82 -53.97 23.19
N GLY A 668 -4.72 -54.71 23.04
CA GLY A 668 -4.76 -56.17 22.91
C GLY A 668 -3.42 -56.76 22.48
N GLU A 669 -2.58 -57.04 23.49
CA GLU A 669 -1.57 -58.10 23.53
C GLU A 669 -0.38 -58.09 22.54
N ARG A 670 0.81 -57.95 23.14
CA ARG A 670 2.11 -58.29 22.56
C ARG A 670 2.11 -59.78 22.16
N HIS A 671 2.42 -60.08 20.90
CA HIS A 671 2.94 -61.38 20.50
C HIS A 671 4.37 -61.20 19.96
N GLY A 672 5.27 -62.05 20.44
CA GLY A 672 6.73 -61.98 20.24
C GLY A 672 7.20 -62.28 18.80
N PRO A 673 8.51 -62.27 18.57
CA PRO A 673 9.09 -62.33 17.24
C PRO A 673 9.13 -63.78 16.75
N THR A 674 8.38 -64.13 15.70
CA THR A 674 8.61 -65.36 14.95
C THR A 674 8.42 -65.14 13.45
N ASP A 675 9.50 -65.47 12.75
CA ASP A 675 9.64 -66.04 11.42
C ASP A 675 9.29 -65.25 10.14
N ALA A 676 10.33 -65.24 9.30
CA ALA A 676 10.32 -64.97 7.88
C ALA A 676 9.39 -65.94 7.13
N GLY A 677 8.53 -65.39 6.29
CA GLY A 677 7.67 -66.16 5.39
C GLY A 677 6.86 -65.22 4.52
N GLY A 678 7.39 -64.89 3.34
CA GLY A 678 6.69 -64.12 2.33
C GLY A 678 5.42 -64.82 1.84
N GLY A 679 4.31 -64.08 1.81
CA GLY A 679 3.06 -64.47 1.17
C GLY A 679 2.37 -63.22 0.58
N PRO A 680 1.68 -63.33 -0.57
CA PRO A 680 1.16 -62.20 -1.33
C PRO A 680 -0.17 -61.68 -0.75
N GLY A 681 -0.16 -61.32 0.54
CA GLY A 681 -1.33 -60.80 1.29
C GLY A 681 -1.06 -59.47 2.00
N SER A 682 0.13 -58.88 1.86
CA SER A 682 0.55 -57.65 2.56
C SER A 682 0.11 -56.34 1.89
N VAL A 683 -0.70 -56.39 0.83
CA VAL A 683 -1.05 -55.19 0.04
C VAL A 683 -2.17 -54.37 0.70
N ALA A 684 -2.92 -54.94 1.65
CA ALA A 684 -4.10 -54.30 2.24
C ALA A 684 -3.81 -53.41 3.47
N ARG A 685 -2.56 -53.19 3.86
CA ARG A 685 -2.19 -52.37 5.05
C ARG A 685 -1.36 -51.12 4.76
N SER A 686 -1.39 -50.64 3.51
CA SER A 686 -0.73 -49.39 3.13
C SER A 686 -1.68 -48.22 3.39
N GLY A 687 -1.48 -47.50 4.50
CA GLY A 687 -2.06 -46.16 4.72
C GLY A 687 -1.72 -45.18 3.58
N ILE A 688 -2.20 -43.94 3.65
CA ILE A 688 -2.03 -42.94 2.57
C ILE A 688 -0.55 -42.77 2.13
N ARG A 689 0.38 -42.87 3.08
CA ARG A 689 1.84 -42.83 2.86
C ARG A 689 2.35 -43.96 1.96
N GLY A 690 1.91 -45.19 2.18
CA GLY A 690 2.37 -46.32 1.36
C GLY A 690 1.83 -46.27 -0.07
N ARG A 691 0.65 -45.68 -0.29
CA ARG A 691 0.10 -45.47 -1.64
C ARG A 691 0.94 -44.41 -2.38
N TRP A 692 1.30 -43.32 -1.71
CA TRP A 692 2.21 -42.31 -2.26
C TRP A 692 3.58 -42.87 -2.61
N GLN A 693 4.16 -43.73 -1.76
CA GLN A 693 5.42 -44.43 -2.06
C GLN A 693 5.30 -45.28 -3.34
N GLY A 694 4.17 -45.93 -3.58
CA GLY A 694 3.89 -46.65 -4.83
C GLY A 694 3.86 -45.74 -6.07
N VAL A 695 3.33 -44.52 -5.93
CA VAL A 695 3.34 -43.49 -6.99
C VAL A 695 4.77 -43.04 -7.29
N LEU A 696 5.54 -42.69 -6.26
CA LEU A 696 6.96 -42.32 -6.40
C LEU A 696 7.78 -43.45 -7.04
N GLY A 697 7.51 -44.71 -6.67
CA GLY A 697 8.13 -45.88 -7.28
C GLY A 697 7.82 -45.96 -8.78
N THR A 698 6.56 -45.75 -9.16
CA THR A 698 6.12 -45.71 -10.57
C THR A 698 6.81 -44.59 -11.34
N LEU A 699 6.90 -43.39 -10.78
CA LEU A 699 7.58 -42.25 -11.38
C LEU A 699 9.07 -42.54 -11.58
N SER A 700 9.74 -43.16 -10.60
CA SER A 700 11.18 -43.42 -10.67
C SER A 700 11.59 -44.38 -11.80
N LEU A 701 10.73 -45.35 -12.12
CA LEU A 701 11.00 -46.44 -13.06
C LEU A 701 10.55 -46.15 -14.50
N ARG A 702 9.64 -45.19 -14.70
CA ARG A 702 9.02 -44.95 -16.00
C ARG A 702 9.89 -44.04 -16.86
N ASP A 703 10.47 -44.57 -17.93
CA ASP A 703 11.39 -43.82 -18.80
C ASP A 703 10.75 -42.67 -19.57
N THR A 704 9.42 -42.65 -19.73
CA THR A 704 8.70 -41.52 -20.34
C THR A 704 8.59 -40.31 -19.42
N VAL A 705 9.00 -40.41 -18.15
CA VAL A 705 9.00 -39.31 -17.18
C VAL A 705 10.34 -38.57 -17.26
N PRO A 706 10.35 -37.22 -17.32
CA PRO A 706 11.58 -36.44 -17.34
C PRO A 706 12.53 -36.76 -16.19
N GLY A 707 13.84 -36.70 -16.48
CA GLY A 707 14.89 -37.03 -15.51
C GLY A 707 14.73 -36.32 -14.17
N VAL A 708 14.40 -35.03 -14.18
CA VAL A 708 14.29 -34.20 -12.96
C VAL A 708 13.24 -34.71 -11.96
N ILE A 709 12.11 -35.25 -12.44
CA ILE A 709 11.07 -35.83 -11.59
C ILE A 709 11.49 -37.22 -11.12
N ARG A 710 12.08 -38.04 -12.01
CA ARG A 710 12.58 -39.39 -11.67
C ARG A 710 13.63 -39.35 -10.57
N GLY A 711 14.64 -38.49 -10.72
CA GLY A 711 15.70 -38.30 -9.75
C GLY A 711 15.14 -37.84 -8.40
N ARG A 712 14.18 -36.91 -8.43
CA ARG A 712 13.52 -36.43 -7.22
C ARG A 712 12.69 -37.52 -6.53
N ALA A 713 11.96 -38.34 -7.28
CA ALA A 713 11.17 -39.44 -6.73
C ALA A 713 12.07 -40.51 -6.04
N VAL A 714 13.20 -40.88 -6.66
CA VAL A 714 14.20 -41.78 -6.04
C VAL A 714 14.74 -41.16 -4.76
N ARG A 715 14.99 -39.84 -4.76
CA ARG A 715 15.49 -39.12 -3.60
C ARG A 715 14.50 -39.15 -2.43
N LEU A 716 13.23 -38.84 -2.67
CA LEU A 716 12.19 -38.86 -1.63
C LEU A 716 12.00 -40.26 -1.04
N LEU A 717 12.03 -41.31 -1.88
CA LEU A 717 11.96 -42.70 -1.42
C LEU A 717 13.18 -43.12 -0.57
N LEU A 718 14.36 -42.61 -0.91
CA LEU A 718 15.59 -42.85 -0.14
C LEU A 718 15.53 -42.16 1.23
N ASP A 719 15.07 -40.90 1.27
CA ASP A 719 14.96 -40.11 2.51
C ASP A 719 13.96 -40.72 3.51
N GLU A 720 12.85 -41.31 3.02
CA GLU A 720 11.89 -42.06 3.85
C GLU A 720 12.37 -43.49 4.21
N GLY A 721 13.50 -43.95 3.68
CA GLY A 721 14.00 -45.32 3.88
C GLY A 721 13.18 -46.40 3.16
N ALA A 722 12.26 -46.02 2.27
CA ALA A 722 11.46 -46.92 1.45
C ALA A 722 12.27 -47.58 0.32
N LEU A 723 13.41 -46.98 -0.04
CA LEU A 723 14.33 -47.50 -1.06
C LEU A 723 15.74 -47.68 -0.47
N ALA A 724 16.32 -48.86 -0.68
CA ALA A 724 17.67 -49.16 -0.19
C ALA A 724 18.73 -48.39 -0.99
N HIS A 725 19.82 -48.00 -0.32
CA HIS A 725 20.93 -47.25 -0.92
C HIS A 725 21.53 -47.94 -2.15
N GLY A 726 21.63 -49.28 -2.14
CA GLY A 726 22.11 -50.05 -3.29
C GLY A 726 21.16 -50.01 -4.50
N GLU A 727 19.87 -49.86 -4.27
CA GLU A 727 18.87 -49.74 -5.33
C GLU A 727 18.84 -48.32 -5.91
N ALA A 728 19.04 -47.29 -5.08
CA ALA A 728 19.24 -45.91 -5.57
C ALA A 728 20.48 -45.83 -6.46
N ALA A 729 21.58 -46.47 -6.04
CA ALA A 729 22.80 -46.57 -6.84
C ALA A 729 22.58 -47.31 -8.16
N ARG A 730 21.75 -48.36 -8.17
CA ARG A 730 21.39 -49.10 -9.40
C ARG A 730 20.58 -48.23 -10.36
N LEU A 731 19.57 -47.50 -9.88
CA LEU A 731 18.75 -46.61 -10.70
C LEU A 731 19.56 -45.44 -11.24
N MET A 732 20.43 -44.87 -10.41
CA MET A 732 21.42 -43.87 -10.82
C MET A 732 22.33 -44.44 -11.92
N GLY A 733 22.91 -45.63 -11.73
CA GLY A 733 23.78 -46.27 -12.75
C GLY A 733 23.08 -46.59 -14.07
N LEU A 734 21.76 -46.83 -14.07
CA LEU A 734 20.97 -47.07 -15.28
C LEU A 734 20.76 -45.81 -16.11
N VAL A 735 20.41 -44.70 -15.46
CA VAL A 735 20.20 -43.40 -16.13
C VAL A 735 21.52 -42.80 -16.62
N LEU A 736 22.62 -43.21 -16.00
CA LEU A 736 23.96 -42.72 -16.31
C LEU A 736 24.73 -43.68 -17.24
N SER A 737 24.02 -44.60 -17.89
CA SER A 737 24.60 -45.50 -18.88
C SER A 737 25.01 -44.74 -20.15
N PRO A 738 26.02 -45.20 -20.91
CA PRO A 738 26.46 -44.55 -22.15
C PRO A 738 25.37 -44.41 -23.24
N GLY A 739 24.23 -45.10 -23.09
CA GLY A 739 23.10 -45.05 -24.03
C GLY A 739 22.06 -43.98 -23.73
N THR A 740 22.20 -43.22 -22.64
CA THR A 740 21.26 -42.16 -22.24
C THR A 740 21.75 -40.79 -22.73
N ALA A 741 20.84 -39.93 -23.20
CA ALA A 741 21.19 -38.60 -23.64
C ALA A 741 21.82 -37.77 -22.49
N PRO A 742 22.93 -37.06 -22.71
CA PRO A 742 23.61 -36.26 -21.68
C PRO A 742 22.69 -35.28 -20.92
N GLY A 743 21.71 -34.68 -21.61
CA GLY A 743 20.73 -33.78 -21.00
C GLY A 743 19.78 -34.48 -20.01
N ASP A 744 19.33 -35.70 -20.32
CA ASP A 744 18.44 -36.48 -19.44
C ASP A 744 19.17 -36.96 -18.18
N ALA A 745 20.43 -37.37 -18.34
CA ALA A 745 21.31 -37.74 -17.24
C ALA A 745 21.55 -36.56 -16.28
N ALA A 746 21.79 -35.37 -16.83
CA ALA A 746 21.99 -34.15 -16.05
C ALA A 746 20.71 -33.73 -15.30
N ALA A 747 19.55 -33.74 -15.98
CA ALA A 747 18.26 -33.43 -15.37
C ALA A 747 17.92 -34.40 -14.24
N TRP A 748 18.23 -35.69 -14.39
CA TRP A 748 18.04 -36.68 -13.32
C TRP A 748 18.86 -36.38 -12.07
N ILE A 749 20.13 -36.02 -12.25
CA ILE A 749 21.01 -35.66 -11.13
C ILE A 749 20.53 -34.37 -10.46
N GLU A 750 20.10 -33.38 -11.24
CA GLU A 750 19.51 -32.15 -10.71
C GLU A 750 18.28 -32.42 -9.83
N GLY A 751 17.41 -33.34 -10.26
CA GLY A 751 16.26 -33.81 -9.47
C GLY A 751 16.65 -34.55 -8.19
N PHE A 752 17.68 -35.42 -8.27
CA PHE A 752 18.11 -36.28 -7.17
C PHE A 752 18.87 -35.51 -6.08
N VAL A 753 19.77 -34.60 -6.47
CA VAL A 753 20.59 -33.83 -5.52
C VAL A 753 19.91 -32.53 -5.09
N GLY A 754 19.01 -32.00 -5.93
CA GLY A 754 18.27 -30.76 -5.69
C GLY A 754 19.11 -29.51 -5.96
N GLY A 755 18.56 -28.54 -6.70
CA GLY A 755 19.20 -27.26 -7.06
C GLY A 755 18.85 -26.08 -6.17
N GLY A 756 18.56 -26.27 -4.88
CA GLY A 756 18.12 -25.20 -3.96
C GLY A 756 18.33 -25.52 -2.48
N SER A 757 18.05 -24.53 -1.61
CA SER A 757 18.35 -24.49 -0.16
C SER A 757 17.98 -25.78 0.58
N GLY A 758 18.99 -26.65 0.78
CA GLY A 758 18.88 -27.90 1.55
C GLY A 758 19.65 -29.08 0.92
N GLY A 759 19.68 -29.19 -0.42
CA GLY A 759 20.24 -30.35 -1.14
C GLY A 759 21.75 -30.54 -0.95
N GLY A 760 22.52 -29.46 -1.04
CA GLY A 760 23.98 -29.51 -0.86
C GLY A 760 24.42 -29.82 0.58
N MET A 761 23.61 -29.53 1.59
CA MET A 761 23.94 -29.82 3.00
C MET A 761 23.87 -31.32 3.28
N LEU A 762 22.99 -32.06 2.60
CA LEU A 762 22.89 -33.51 2.71
C LEU A 762 24.07 -34.23 2.07
N LEU A 763 24.58 -33.76 0.92
CA LEU A 763 25.83 -34.27 0.33
C LEU A 763 27.04 -34.06 1.25
N VAL A 764 27.02 -33.02 2.09
CA VAL A 764 28.07 -32.78 3.09
C VAL A 764 28.01 -33.79 4.23
N HIS A 765 26.81 -34.25 4.59
CA HIS A 765 26.60 -35.15 5.74
C HIS A 765 26.57 -36.64 5.37
N ASP A 766 26.26 -36.99 4.12
CA ASP A 766 26.21 -38.36 3.63
C ASP A 766 27.38 -38.65 2.67
N GLU A 767 28.49 -39.13 3.24
CA GLU A 767 29.70 -39.53 2.49
C GLU A 767 29.43 -40.64 1.45
N ARG A 768 28.39 -41.47 1.64
CA ARG A 768 28.06 -42.55 0.70
C ARG A 768 27.36 -42.01 -0.53
N LEU A 769 26.42 -41.09 -0.32
CA LEU A 769 25.74 -40.36 -1.39
C LEU A 769 26.71 -39.52 -2.21
N LEU A 770 27.61 -38.81 -1.54
CA LEU A 770 28.69 -38.07 -2.19
C LEU A 770 29.59 -39.00 -3.03
N GLY A 771 29.93 -40.17 -2.49
CA GLY A 771 30.69 -41.19 -3.22
C GLY A 771 30.00 -41.74 -4.47
N LEU A 772 28.67 -41.83 -4.48
CA LEU A 772 27.90 -42.23 -5.67
C LEU A 772 27.94 -41.17 -6.77
N VAL A 773 27.78 -39.90 -6.40
CA VAL A 773 27.88 -38.77 -7.34
C VAL A 773 29.30 -38.62 -7.90
N ASP A 774 30.32 -38.79 -7.05
CA ASP A 774 31.74 -38.76 -7.43
C ASP A 774 32.14 -39.91 -8.37
N ALA A 775 31.73 -41.13 -8.05
CA ALA A 775 31.95 -42.31 -8.90
C ALA A 775 31.29 -42.17 -10.28
N TRP A 776 30.15 -41.49 -10.36
CA TRP A 776 29.55 -41.17 -11.65
C TRP A 776 30.31 -40.10 -12.41
N LEU A 777 30.59 -38.94 -11.78
CA LEU A 777 31.29 -37.82 -12.43
C LEU A 777 32.62 -38.27 -13.05
N THR A 778 33.31 -39.20 -12.38
CA THR A 778 34.58 -39.78 -12.83
C THR A 778 34.42 -40.85 -13.92
N ALA A 779 33.23 -41.42 -14.09
CA ALA A 779 32.91 -42.41 -15.12
C ALA A 779 32.39 -41.79 -16.44
N VAL A 780 32.06 -40.48 -16.47
CA VAL A 780 31.60 -39.79 -17.69
C VAL A 780 32.76 -39.64 -18.69
N PRO A 781 32.64 -40.15 -19.94
CA PRO A 781 33.63 -39.94 -21.00
C PRO A 781 33.89 -38.46 -21.28
N GLY A 782 35.14 -38.07 -21.61
CA GLY A 782 35.54 -36.67 -21.73
C GLY A 782 34.82 -35.87 -22.84
N ASP A 783 34.36 -36.55 -23.90
CA ASP A 783 33.52 -36.00 -24.95
C ASP A 783 32.10 -35.70 -24.44
N ALA A 784 31.47 -36.62 -23.70
CA ALA A 784 30.17 -36.40 -23.08
C ALA A 784 30.20 -35.43 -21.89
N PHE A 785 31.34 -35.31 -21.19
CA PHE A 785 31.48 -34.43 -20.03
C PHE A 785 31.29 -32.95 -20.40
N THR A 786 31.73 -32.55 -21.59
CA THR A 786 31.60 -31.17 -22.08
C THR A 786 30.13 -30.75 -22.24
N ASP A 787 29.27 -31.69 -22.66
CA ASP A 787 27.83 -31.44 -22.86
C ASP A 787 27.05 -31.38 -21.54
N VAL A 788 27.50 -32.11 -20.52
CA VAL A 788 26.87 -32.18 -19.19
C VAL A 788 27.35 -31.06 -18.24
N LEU A 789 28.55 -30.52 -18.47
CA LEU A 789 29.20 -29.52 -17.61
C LEU A 789 28.37 -28.25 -17.36
N PRO A 790 27.70 -27.62 -18.36
CA PRO A 790 26.88 -26.43 -18.12
C PRO A 790 25.72 -26.70 -17.15
N LEU A 791 25.08 -27.87 -17.28
CA LEU A 791 23.94 -28.28 -16.45
C LEU A 791 24.40 -28.59 -15.02
N LEU A 792 25.50 -29.32 -14.85
CA LEU A 792 26.09 -29.55 -13.51
C LEU A 792 26.51 -28.24 -12.85
N ARG A 793 27.14 -27.33 -13.61
CA ARG A 793 27.52 -26.02 -13.08
C ARG A 793 26.31 -25.25 -12.60
N ARG A 794 25.19 -25.28 -13.34
CA ARG A 794 23.91 -24.70 -12.90
C ARG A 794 23.46 -25.31 -11.58
N THR A 795 23.33 -26.63 -11.50
CA THR A 795 22.86 -27.36 -10.30
C THR A 795 23.70 -27.06 -9.06
N PHE A 796 25.04 -27.15 -9.16
CA PHE A 796 25.92 -26.91 -8.02
C PHE A 796 26.08 -25.42 -7.68
N SER A 797 25.88 -24.50 -8.64
CA SER A 797 25.98 -23.06 -8.39
C SER A 797 24.90 -22.53 -7.45
N ALA A 798 23.76 -23.20 -7.38
CA ALA A 798 22.65 -22.85 -6.50
C ALA A 798 22.92 -23.15 -5.02
N TYR A 799 24.02 -23.82 -4.69
CA TYR A 799 24.43 -24.06 -3.30
C TYR A 799 25.11 -22.84 -2.67
N GLU A 800 24.83 -22.63 -1.38
CA GLU A 800 25.48 -21.58 -0.61
C GLU A 800 27.02 -21.72 -0.69
N PRO A 801 27.76 -20.60 -0.72
CA PRO A 801 29.23 -20.62 -0.83
C PRO A 801 29.91 -21.50 0.24
N GLY A 802 29.38 -21.54 1.46
CA GLY A 802 29.91 -22.39 2.55
C GLY A 802 29.75 -23.89 2.30
N VAL A 803 28.60 -24.29 1.74
CA VAL A 803 28.31 -25.68 1.38
C VAL A 803 29.23 -26.14 0.23
N ARG A 804 29.36 -25.32 -0.81
CA ARG A 804 30.28 -25.61 -1.95
C ARG A 804 31.73 -25.80 -1.50
N ARG A 805 32.20 -24.94 -0.58
CA ARG A 805 33.55 -25.06 -0.01
C ARG A 805 33.73 -26.39 0.71
N THR A 806 32.76 -26.77 1.55
CA THR A 806 32.81 -28.01 2.34
C THR A 806 32.77 -29.25 1.44
N LEU A 807 31.93 -29.25 0.40
CA LEU A 807 31.90 -30.33 -0.60
C LEU A 807 33.24 -30.44 -1.34
N GLY A 808 33.84 -29.32 -1.74
CA GLY A 808 35.18 -29.32 -2.35
C GLY A 808 36.26 -29.90 -1.43
N GLU A 809 36.19 -29.64 -0.13
CA GLU A 809 37.10 -30.24 0.85
C GLU A 809 36.87 -31.75 1.01
N LEU A 810 35.62 -32.22 0.98
CA LEU A 810 35.28 -33.64 1.07
C LEU A 810 35.73 -34.41 -0.18
N VAL A 811 35.50 -33.86 -1.38
CA VAL A 811 36.01 -34.42 -2.64
C VAL A 811 37.54 -34.47 -2.63
N ARG A 812 38.22 -33.41 -2.13
CA ARG A 812 39.67 -33.40 -1.97
C ARG A 812 40.19 -34.48 -1.01
N ARG A 813 39.41 -34.87 0.01
CA ARG A 813 39.76 -35.95 0.95
C ARG A 813 39.59 -37.35 0.32
N GLY A 814 38.74 -37.49 -0.69
CA GLY A 814 38.43 -38.74 -1.40
C GLY A 814 37.45 -39.65 -0.64
N PRO A 815 36.63 -40.46 -1.33
CA PRO A 815 35.72 -41.40 -0.68
C PRO A 815 36.48 -42.60 -0.13
N GLY A 816 36.57 -42.73 1.20
CA GLY A 816 36.91 -44.01 1.84
C GLY A 816 38.04 -44.06 2.88
N VAL A 817 38.61 -42.95 3.35
CA VAL A 817 39.63 -43.01 4.43
C VAL A 817 39.05 -42.62 5.78
N ARG A 818 38.50 -43.60 6.51
CA ARG A 818 38.46 -43.54 7.98
C ARG A 818 39.44 -44.54 8.56
N GLY A 819 40.54 -44.03 9.08
CA GLY A 819 41.55 -44.79 9.81
C GLY A 819 42.67 -43.90 10.34
N GLY A 820 42.37 -43.00 11.28
CA GLY A 820 43.39 -42.25 12.02
C GLY A 820 42.81 -41.11 12.85
N ALA A 821 42.97 -41.17 14.17
CA ALA A 821 42.56 -40.16 15.14
C ALA A 821 43.08 -38.74 14.81
N PRO A 822 42.44 -37.66 15.30
CA PRO A 822 42.82 -36.29 14.96
C PRO A 822 44.16 -35.93 15.59
N GLY A 823 45.23 -36.06 14.80
CA GLY A 823 46.53 -35.47 15.11
C GLY A 823 46.43 -33.96 14.91
N ALA A 824 46.59 -33.22 15.99
CA ALA A 824 46.76 -31.77 15.98
C ALA A 824 47.89 -31.39 15.01
N ALA A 825 47.52 -30.84 13.85
CA ALA A 825 48.44 -30.16 12.96
C ALA A 825 47.90 -28.74 12.76
N THR A 826 48.44 -27.82 13.56
CA THR A 826 48.56 -26.41 13.21
C THR A 826 49.32 -26.31 11.90
N GLY A 827 48.59 -26.23 10.79
CA GLY A 827 49.13 -26.07 9.44
C GLY A 827 48.32 -25.02 8.71
N THR A 828 48.94 -23.87 8.52
CA THR A 828 48.55 -22.75 7.66
C THR A 828 47.73 -23.15 6.44
N ALA A 829 46.72 -22.34 6.10
CA ALA A 829 45.94 -22.44 4.87
C ALA A 829 46.84 -22.62 3.63
N ALA A 830 47.01 -23.86 3.18
CA ALA A 830 47.74 -24.18 1.96
C ALA A 830 46.82 -23.97 0.75
N GLY A 831 46.66 -22.71 0.37
CA GLY A 831 46.05 -22.25 -0.88
C GLY A 831 46.83 -21.11 -1.54
N PHE A 832 47.92 -20.65 -0.95
CA PHE A 832 48.85 -19.70 -1.53
C PHE A 832 50.26 -20.25 -1.34
N ASP A 833 51.02 -20.34 -2.44
CA ASP A 833 52.48 -20.48 -2.40
C ASP A 833 53.05 -19.31 -1.55
N PRO A 834 54.17 -19.44 -0.82
CA PRO A 834 54.68 -18.38 0.06
C PRO A 834 55.15 -17.11 -0.69
N GLY A 835 55.07 -17.09 -2.02
CA GLY A 835 55.52 -15.98 -2.87
C GLY A 835 54.43 -15.53 -3.84
N LEU A 836 54.39 -14.22 -4.07
CA LEU A 836 53.64 -13.63 -5.18
C LEU A 836 54.25 -14.15 -6.50
N ASP A 837 53.45 -14.74 -7.39
CA ASP A 837 53.87 -15.05 -8.75
C ASP A 837 53.99 -13.73 -9.54
N VAL A 838 55.20 -13.15 -9.50
CA VAL A 838 55.49 -11.84 -10.09
C VAL A 838 55.24 -11.86 -11.61
N ALA A 839 55.51 -12.97 -12.29
CA ALA A 839 55.27 -13.07 -13.73
C ALA A 839 53.79 -13.01 -14.07
N ARG A 840 52.94 -13.64 -13.25
CA ARG A 840 51.48 -13.61 -13.44
C ARG A 840 50.86 -12.29 -12.97
N ALA A 841 51.43 -11.65 -11.95
CA ALA A 841 51.04 -10.31 -11.52
C ALA A 841 51.38 -9.26 -12.58
N ASP A 842 52.58 -9.33 -13.15
CA ASP A 842 53.05 -8.41 -14.19
C ASP A 842 52.25 -8.56 -15.49
N ALA A 843 51.78 -9.77 -15.82
CA ALA A 843 50.95 -10.02 -16.99
C ALA A 843 49.59 -9.29 -16.96
N VAL A 844 49.09 -8.93 -15.77
CA VAL A 844 47.79 -8.26 -15.59
C VAL A 844 47.94 -6.73 -15.50
N LEU A 845 49.14 -6.22 -15.22
CA LEU A 845 49.40 -4.79 -15.06
C LEU A 845 49.03 -3.93 -16.29
N PRO A 846 49.28 -4.35 -17.56
CA PRO A 846 48.87 -3.57 -18.72
C PRO A 846 47.35 -3.42 -18.82
N VAL A 847 46.60 -4.48 -18.49
CA VAL A 847 45.14 -4.47 -18.50
C VAL A 847 44.59 -3.62 -17.37
N LEU A 848 45.20 -3.67 -16.19
CA LEU A 848 44.83 -2.80 -15.07
C LEU A 848 45.14 -1.34 -15.35
N ARG A 849 46.28 -1.01 -15.99
CA ARG A 849 46.60 0.36 -16.40
C ARG A 849 45.61 0.90 -17.43
N LEU A 850 45.20 0.06 -18.38
CA LEU A 850 44.15 0.39 -19.35
C LEU A 850 42.79 0.62 -18.67
N LEU A 851 42.38 -0.27 -17.76
CA LEU A 851 41.10 -0.17 -17.04
C LEU A 851 41.05 1.01 -16.06
N LEU A 852 42.19 1.37 -15.48
CA LEU A 852 42.32 2.47 -14.53
C LEU A 852 42.69 3.81 -15.20
N GLY A 853 42.84 3.83 -16.53
CA GLY A 853 43.13 5.04 -17.30
C GLY A 853 44.48 5.68 -16.99
N LEU A 854 45.49 4.86 -16.64
CA LEU A 854 46.81 5.32 -16.20
C LEU A 854 47.83 5.45 -17.35
N ASP A 855 47.43 5.17 -18.59
CA ASP A 855 48.27 5.36 -19.77
C ASP A 855 47.95 6.73 -20.41
N GLY A 856 48.58 7.78 -19.89
CA GLY A 856 48.57 9.13 -20.43
C GLY A 856 49.80 9.92 -19.95
N ASP A 857 50.77 10.06 -20.86
CA ASP A 857 51.94 10.95 -20.93
C ASP A 857 52.29 11.87 -19.74
N ASP A 858 53.52 11.74 -19.20
CA ASP A 858 54.58 12.73 -19.50
C ASP A 858 56.01 12.17 -19.19
N PRO A 859 57.04 12.53 -19.99
CA PRO A 859 58.38 11.97 -19.93
C PRO A 859 59.34 12.82 -19.08
N LEU A 860 60.17 12.17 -18.26
CA LEU A 860 61.43 12.75 -17.78
C LEU A 860 62.57 11.78 -18.10
N ASP A 861 63.38 12.25 -19.04
CA ASP A 861 64.54 11.61 -19.64
C ASP A 861 65.63 11.20 -18.64
N ALA A 862 66.19 10.03 -18.96
CA ALA A 862 67.62 9.73 -19.12
C ALA A 862 68.66 10.61 -18.41
N ALA A 863 69.56 9.96 -17.65
CA ALA A 863 70.99 9.95 -18.00
C ALA A 863 71.82 8.93 -17.19
N THR A 864 72.73 8.26 -17.90
CA THR A 864 73.92 7.50 -17.47
C THR A 864 73.67 6.11 -16.86
N GLY A 865 74.35 5.03 -17.24
CA GLY A 865 75.49 4.85 -18.13
C GLY A 865 75.94 3.39 -18.05
N THR A 866 76.54 2.91 -19.13
CA THR A 866 77.11 1.57 -19.34
C THR A 866 78.13 1.16 -18.28
N GLY A 867 78.16 -0.13 -17.88
CA GLY A 867 79.28 -0.65 -17.09
C GLY A 867 79.13 -2.08 -16.57
N THR A 868 79.90 -2.98 -17.14
CA THR A 868 80.15 -4.39 -16.79
C THR A 868 80.72 -4.64 -15.39
N ALA A 869 80.34 -5.79 -14.82
CA ALA A 869 81.16 -6.75 -14.07
C ALA A 869 81.66 -6.45 -12.63
N THR A 870 81.54 -7.52 -11.83
CA THR A 870 82.43 -8.01 -10.74
C THR A 870 82.46 -7.32 -9.36
N ALA A 871 82.06 -8.13 -8.37
CA ALA A 871 82.72 -8.43 -7.09
C ALA A 871 83.69 -7.41 -6.46
N GLY A 872 83.44 -7.07 -5.19
CA GLY A 872 84.47 -6.48 -4.34
C GLY A 872 83.93 -5.96 -3.01
N ALA A 873 84.40 -6.57 -1.92
CA ALA A 873 84.08 -6.26 -0.53
C ALA A 873 84.81 -5.00 0.00
N GLY A 874 84.35 -4.49 1.15
CA GLY A 874 85.09 -3.61 2.05
C GLY A 874 84.35 -2.30 2.39
N THR A 875 83.70 -2.17 3.56
CA THR A 875 84.24 -1.58 4.82
C THR A 875 84.69 -0.12 4.68
N ALA A 876 84.41 0.85 5.54
CA ALA A 876 83.64 1.03 6.77
C ALA A 876 83.85 2.50 7.20
N THR A 877 83.17 2.91 8.30
CA THR A 877 83.44 4.11 9.15
C THR A 877 82.99 5.45 8.56
N GLY A 878 82.05 6.18 9.16
CA GLY A 878 82.03 6.79 10.50
C GLY A 878 81.81 8.29 10.23
N THR A 879 81.01 9.10 10.92
CA THR A 879 81.06 9.41 12.35
C THR A 879 80.00 10.51 12.66
N THR A 880 79.47 10.53 13.89
CA THR A 880 79.21 11.74 14.73
C THR A 880 77.89 12.54 14.61
N THR A 881 76.93 12.15 15.47
CA THR A 881 76.20 12.91 16.54
C THR A 881 75.71 14.36 16.39
N GLY A 882 74.48 14.57 16.91
CA GLY A 882 73.99 15.76 17.63
C GLY A 882 72.48 16.00 17.43
N ILE A 883 71.56 15.44 18.23
CA ILE A 883 70.95 15.95 19.49
C ILE A 883 70.42 17.41 19.40
N GLY A 884 69.10 17.57 19.58
CA GLY A 884 68.57 18.50 20.60
C GLY A 884 67.48 19.52 20.24
N ALA A 885 66.22 19.12 20.46
CA ALA A 885 65.12 19.81 21.18
C ALA A 885 64.53 21.18 20.75
N ASP A 886 63.19 21.17 20.63
CA ASP A 886 62.15 22.15 21.01
C ASP A 886 62.35 23.66 20.79
N ALA A 887 61.38 24.29 20.12
CA ALA A 887 60.53 25.37 20.69
C ALA A 887 59.49 25.92 19.69
N GLN A 888 58.52 26.63 20.26
CA GLN A 888 57.26 27.15 19.75
C GLN A 888 57.33 28.29 18.73
N ALA A 889 56.23 28.40 17.98
CA ALA A 889 55.44 29.59 17.61
C ALA A 889 56.04 30.74 16.76
N GLU A 890 55.23 31.03 15.73
CA GLU A 890 54.95 32.29 15.04
C GLU A 890 55.90 32.85 13.96
N ASP A 891 55.22 33.10 12.83
CA ASP A 891 55.37 34.11 11.80
C ASP A 891 56.20 33.88 10.52
N ASP A 892 55.44 34.16 9.46
CA ASP A 892 55.78 34.80 8.19
C ASP A 892 56.26 33.97 6.99
N ASP A 893 55.36 33.99 5.99
CA ASP A 893 55.64 34.39 4.61
C ASP A 893 56.61 33.55 3.78
N LEU A 894 56.03 32.66 2.95
CA LEU A 894 55.88 32.89 1.50
C LEU A 894 55.60 31.56 0.78
N VAL A 895 54.44 31.54 0.13
CA VAL A 895 54.22 31.00 -1.23
C VAL A 895 54.63 29.55 -1.50
N GLY A 896 53.63 28.71 -1.71
CA GLY A 896 53.79 27.58 -2.63
C GLY A 896 53.11 26.28 -2.22
N VAL A 897 51.78 26.25 -2.35
CA VAL A 897 51.03 25.24 -3.09
C VAL A 897 51.53 23.78 -2.99
N ALA A 898 50.72 23.01 -2.27
CA ALA A 898 50.30 21.63 -2.55
C ALA A 898 51.37 20.54 -2.67
N ARG A 899 51.35 19.59 -1.75
CA ARG A 899 50.37 18.50 -1.79
C ARG A 899 50.15 17.88 -0.43
#